data_AF-A0A7Y3NIH3-F1
#
_entry.id   AF-A0A7Y3NIH3-F1
#
_cell.length_a   1.000
_cell.length_b   1.000
_cell.length_c   1.000
_cell.angle_alpha   90.00
_cell.angle_beta   90.00
_cell.angle_gamma   90.00
#
_symmetry.space_group_name_H-M   'P 1'
#
loop_
_entity.id
_entity.type
_entity.pdbx_description
1 polymer ?
#
loop_
_entity_poly.entity_id
_entity_poly.type
_entity_poly.pdbx_seq_one_letter_code
_entity_poly.pdbx_strand_id
1 'polypeptide(L)'
;MPLFKNYIDIHFTRGGGNIKSEVTRIFFTSPTSAEIADTEALRMQPDQTLAVLGARMPYMYGSSRVSPALYDFCLSKDFSEDFSKILVRLFMFALQGRSYSKSSLSTLLSNYQKLIRFLVDYVQQPSCTELSDVDKDFWLAFACFFEKSGSKKKADHFGQAKTIFARYQPTALGGWLAQLRLSRNNDEPAPEHNSELADAGYSNAVMYQIIALCLEAFQRRIGYLKRYETLTESDMPSDWLYPGRDNQKPAHGIKRTRLEKGEVQETESFILLSQWLNDEDLGYQTLIDHFILHHKSGLIIRSSGGPYTGGIQGSLKGLLSSKKLVPQVMKFFKITARSHGFQYQSGGRNGSLLDHYLKKKTATEQNVIIDQIGWCLANLLMIQTGINKEVAMSMPSIGEDGRSILLRKDPIFVAADGEGTDAALWGYKERSKPRGRKVIPIQIPLSSPLYKMLLDYERYVKVDQTGPFLEFGKSFVNGWSTAGRKKLFTTLYPIYDDNGNMLNSIETPRFRKVFATRQLLDRIAGIKDANDLAEKIRDDLNHERLDTTLNHYLLKTHVGRSVIDIAIATITSEKLAEALCFKGKIALTGGTPGKRKVFLCECDDPTNPSHDAYVAGECKHYDLCLGCERSTLTAYHLPYICLRILQYEDMRKRDPAIWSATFEDRWMIAHNALDQYILKDQKNGQHLVDEAWSAARDGRVSLPPIINSNRM
;
A
#
# COMPACT_ATOMS: atom_id res chain seq x y z
N MET A 1 -41.41 -17.11 16.29
CA MET A 1 -40.55 -18.17 15.73
C MET A 1 -41.42 -19.25 15.11
N PRO A 2 -41.03 -19.86 13.97
CA PRO A 2 -41.81 -20.93 13.32
C PRO A 2 -42.02 -22.10 14.29
N LEU A 3 -43.05 -22.91 14.07
CA LEU A 3 -43.22 -24.18 14.77
C LEU A 3 -42.06 -25.12 14.42
N PHE A 4 -41.68 -25.97 15.37
CA PHE A 4 -40.69 -27.01 15.11
C PHE A 4 -41.23 -27.96 14.03
N LYS A 5 -40.39 -28.30 13.05
CA LYS A 5 -40.67 -29.30 12.02
C LYS A 5 -39.49 -30.25 11.95
N ASN A 6 -39.77 -31.52 11.68
CA ASN A 6 -38.72 -32.54 11.52
C ASN A 6 -37.80 -32.25 10.33
N TYR A 7 -38.32 -31.60 9.29
CA TYR A 7 -37.52 -31.17 8.15
C TYR A 7 -38.04 -29.86 7.54
N ILE A 8 -37.19 -29.24 6.71
CA ILE A 8 -37.57 -28.14 5.81
C ILE A 8 -36.95 -28.34 4.43
N ASP A 9 -37.62 -27.81 3.41
CA ASP A 9 -37.14 -27.78 2.04
C ASP A 9 -36.72 -26.36 1.67
N ILE A 10 -35.49 -26.23 1.16
CA ILE A 10 -34.92 -24.96 0.68
C ILE A 10 -34.72 -25.03 -0.82
N HIS A 11 -35.39 -24.14 -1.54
CA HIS A 11 -35.31 -24.04 -2.99
C HIS A 11 -34.17 -23.09 -3.41
N PHE A 12 -33.41 -23.50 -4.43
CA PHE A 12 -32.34 -22.71 -5.02
C PHE A 12 -32.40 -22.80 -6.55
N THR A 13 -32.42 -21.64 -7.21
CA THR A 13 -32.41 -21.52 -8.68
C THR A 13 -31.07 -20.93 -9.12
N ARG A 14 -30.37 -21.63 -10.02
CA ARG A 14 -29.07 -21.17 -10.54
C ARG A 14 -29.31 -20.21 -11.72
N GLY A 15 -28.83 -18.98 -11.61
CA GLY A 15 -28.92 -18.00 -12.70
C GLY A 15 -28.04 -18.42 -13.88
N GLY A 16 -28.66 -18.98 -14.92
CA GLY A 16 -28.01 -19.27 -16.21
C GLY A 16 -28.57 -20.50 -16.93
N GLY A 17 -29.34 -20.27 -18.00
CA GLY A 17 -29.54 -21.15 -19.18
C GLY A 17 -30.25 -22.50 -19.02
N ASN A 18 -29.90 -23.31 -18.01
CA ASN A 18 -30.50 -24.64 -17.78
C ASN A 18 -31.22 -24.65 -16.43
N ILE A 19 -32.54 -24.52 -16.49
CA ILE A 19 -33.47 -24.36 -15.36
C ILE A 19 -33.77 -25.74 -14.77
N LYS A 20 -32.87 -26.29 -13.96
CA LYS A 20 -33.25 -27.33 -12.97
C LYS A 20 -33.32 -26.67 -11.61
N SER A 21 -34.47 -26.81 -10.93
CA SER A 21 -34.62 -26.33 -9.56
C SER A 21 -33.82 -27.25 -8.63
N GLU A 22 -33.01 -26.69 -7.75
CA GLU A 22 -32.35 -27.46 -6.70
C GLU A 22 -33.17 -27.34 -5.42
N VAL A 23 -33.53 -28.47 -4.82
CA VAL A 23 -34.16 -28.53 -3.50
C VAL A 23 -33.22 -29.21 -2.55
N THR A 24 -32.92 -28.54 -1.44
CA THR A 24 -32.18 -29.16 -0.33
C THR A 24 -33.14 -29.38 0.83
N ARG A 25 -33.39 -30.65 1.15
CA ARG A 25 -34.14 -31.08 2.35
C ARG A 25 -33.18 -31.21 3.53
N ILE A 26 -33.48 -30.53 4.63
CA ILE A 26 -32.70 -30.58 5.87
C ILE A 26 -33.54 -31.26 6.93
N PHE A 27 -33.08 -32.41 7.42
CA PHE A 27 -33.66 -33.09 8.57
C PHE A 27 -33.05 -32.55 9.87
N PHE A 28 -33.91 -32.26 10.83
CA PHE A 28 -33.55 -31.83 12.17
C PHE A 28 -33.59 -32.99 13.16
N THR A 29 -34.45 -33.98 12.94
CA THR A 29 -34.50 -35.26 13.67
C THR A 29 -34.27 -36.44 12.72
N SER A 30 -34.07 -37.63 13.28
CA SER A 30 -34.12 -38.87 12.52
C SER A 30 -35.47 -39.03 11.79
N PRO A 31 -35.47 -39.31 10.47
CA PRO A 31 -36.69 -39.34 9.68
C PRO A 31 -37.52 -40.60 9.96
N THR A 32 -38.84 -40.45 9.94
CA THR A 32 -39.80 -41.56 9.95
C THR A 32 -39.84 -42.26 8.59
N SER A 33 -40.36 -43.49 8.54
CA SER A 33 -40.54 -44.22 7.28
C SER A 33 -41.40 -43.46 6.27
N ALA A 34 -42.41 -42.71 6.74
CA ALA A 34 -43.25 -41.87 5.89
C ALA A 34 -42.46 -40.70 5.26
N GLU A 35 -41.59 -40.06 6.04
CA GLU A 35 -40.74 -38.96 5.54
C GLU A 35 -39.63 -39.45 4.59
N ILE A 36 -39.14 -40.67 4.79
CA ILE A 36 -38.22 -41.33 3.84
C ILE A 36 -38.94 -41.54 2.50
N ALA A 37 -40.15 -42.12 2.52
CA ALA A 37 -40.95 -42.34 1.33
C ALA A 37 -41.29 -41.03 0.59
N ASP A 38 -41.66 -39.98 1.33
CA ASP A 38 -41.90 -38.64 0.77
C ASP A 38 -40.62 -38.05 0.12
N THR A 39 -39.46 -38.24 0.75
CA THR A 39 -38.17 -37.78 0.22
C THR A 39 -37.79 -38.53 -1.06
N GLU A 40 -38.11 -39.81 -1.16
CA GLU A 40 -37.91 -40.61 -2.38
C GLU A 40 -38.86 -40.17 -3.49
N ALA A 41 -40.13 -39.89 -3.18
CA ALA A 41 -41.08 -39.34 -4.14
C ALA A 41 -40.61 -37.98 -4.69
N LEU A 42 -40.14 -37.08 -3.82
CA LEU A 42 -39.62 -35.77 -4.21
C LEU A 42 -38.39 -35.87 -5.12
N ARG A 43 -37.54 -36.89 -4.92
CA ARG A 43 -36.35 -37.15 -5.75
C ARG A 43 -36.72 -37.53 -7.19
N MET A 44 -37.84 -38.22 -7.39
CA MET A 44 -38.23 -38.74 -8.71
C MET A 44 -38.81 -37.66 -9.64
N GLN A 45 -38.92 -36.40 -9.22
CA GLN A 45 -39.43 -35.31 -10.04
C GLN A 45 -38.44 -34.93 -11.17
N PRO A 46 -38.86 -34.89 -12.44
CA PRO A 46 -37.97 -34.83 -13.61
C PRO A 46 -37.17 -33.52 -13.77
N ASP A 47 -37.65 -32.43 -13.18
CA ASP A 47 -37.09 -31.07 -13.34
C ASP A 47 -36.38 -30.55 -12.07
N GLN A 48 -36.18 -31.41 -11.08
CA GLN A 48 -35.63 -31.04 -9.78
C GLN A 48 -34.43 -31.92 -9.40
N THR A 49 -33.40 -31.30 -8.85
CA THR A 49 -32.32 -32.03 -8.18
C THR A 49 -32.50 -31.95 -6.67
N LEU A 50 -32.66 -33.09 -6.01
CA LEU A 50 -32.80 -33.18 -4.56
C LEU A 50 -31.44 -33.43 -3.87
N ALA A 51 -31.14 -32.64 -2.85
CA ALA A 51 -30.08 -32.88 -1.89
C ALA A 51 -30.67 -33.09 -0.50
N VAL A 52 -30.06 -33.97 0.30
CA VAL A 52 -30.49 -34.24 1.68
C VAL A 52 -29.34 -33.96 2.65
N LEU A 53 -29.64 -33.26 3.74
CA LEU A 53 -28.75 -32.98 4.86
C LEU A 53 -29.39 -33.46 6.17
N GLY A 54 -28.59 -33.86 7.15
CA GLY A 54 -29.08 -34.24 8.48
C GLY A 54 -29.59 -35.67 8.62
N ALA A 55 -29.82 -36.39 7.51
CA ALA A 55 -30.27 -37.78 7.54
C ALA A 55 -29.71 -38.61 6.39
N ARG A 56 -29.53 -39.91 6.62
CA ARG A 56 -29.09 -40.86 5.61
C ARG A 56 -30.31 -41.47 4.93
N MET A 57 -30.37 -41.38 3.60
CA MET A 57 -31.45 -41.97 2.81
C MET A 57 -31.05 -43.35 2.27
N PRO A 58 -32.00 -44.27 2.00
CA PRO A 58 -31.71 -45.62 1.50
C PRO A 58 -30.86 -45.65 0.23
N TYR A 59 -31.06 -44.66 -0.64
CA TYR A 59 -30.35 -44.51 -1.91
C TYR A 59 -28.94 -43.90 -1.80
N MET A 60 -28.50 -43.49 -0.61
CA MET A 60 -27.17 -42.93 -0.39
C MET A 60 -26.16 -44.06 -0.11
N TYR A 61 -25.66 -44.69 -1.18
CA TYR A 61 -24.65 -45.76 -1.10
C TYR A 61 -23.23 -45.20 -0.83
N GLY A 62 -22.40 -45.91 -0.04
CA GLY A 62 -20.96 -45.62 0.16
C GLY A 62 -20.56 -44.80 1.40
N SER A 63 -19.27 -44.41 1.47
CA SER A 63 -18.56 -43.70 2.56
C SER A 63 -18.95 -42.22 2.74
N SER A 64 -20.15 -41.84 2.30
CA SER A 64 -20.66 -40.47 2.39
C SER A 64 -20.93 -40.14 3.86
N ARG A 65 -20.03 -39.37 4.50
CA ARG A 65 -20.25 -38.87 5.87
C ARG A 65 -21.48 -37.95 5.86
N VAL A 66 -22.58 -38.41 6.44
CA VAL A 66 -23.78 -37.60 6.67
C VAL A 66 -23.63 -36.92 8.03
N SER A 67 -23.84 -35.60 8.07
CA SER A 67 -23.88 -34.87 9.34
C SER A 67 -25.10 -35.31 10.15
N PRO A 68 -25.00 -35.50 11.47
CA PRO A 68 -26.16 -35.77 12.30
C PRO A 68 -27.18 -34.63 12.22
N ALA A 69 -28.45 -34.97 12.38
CA ALA A 69 -29.56 -34.02 12.43
C ALA A 69 -29.35 -33.03 13.59
N LEU A 70 -29.70 -31.75 13.42
CA LEU A 70 -29.30 -30.71 14.38
C LEU A 70 -29.91 -30.92 15.78
N TYR A 71 -31.18 -31.35 15.85
CA TYR A 71 -31.86 -31.64 17.12
C TYR A 71 -31.18 -32.83 17.82
N ASP A 72 -31.02 -33.94 17.08
CA ASP A 72 -30.38 -35.15 17.59
C ASP A 72 -28.92 -34.87 18.02
N PHE A 73 -28.24 -33.96 17.32
CA PHE A 73 -26.89 -33.53 17.69
C PHE A 73 -26.85 -32.76 19.02
N CYS A 74 -27.82 -31.86 19.28
CA CYS A 74 -27.94 -31.19 20.57
C CYS A 74 -28.22 -32.18 21.71
N LEU A 75 -29.14 -33.13 21.50
CA LEU A 75 -29.43 -34.16 22.48
C LEU A 75 -28.21 -35.05 22.77
N SER A 76 -27.42 -35.39 21.74
CA SER A 76 -26.15 -36.13 21.91
C SER A 76 -25.06 -35.36 22.67
N LYS A 77 -25.33 -34.10 23.01
CA LYS A 77 -24.48 -33.19 23.77
C LYS A 77 -25.11 -32.78 25.11
N ASP A 78 -26.06 -33.59 25.58
CA ASP A 78 -26.74 -33.47 26.86
C ASP A 78 -27.55 -32.18 27.04
N PHE A 79 -27.89 -31.47 25.97
CA PHE A 79 -28.82 -30.34 26.05
C PHE A 79 -30.27 -30.81 26.24
N SER A 80 -31.08 -30.00 26.92
CA SER A 80 -32.51 -30.27 27.10
C SER A 80 -33.26 -30.31 25.76
N GLU A 81 -34.40 -31.00 25.74
CA GLU A 81 -35.27 -31.02 24.56
C GLU A 81 -35.77 -29.62 24.19
N ASP A 82 -36.05 -28.79 25.19
CA ASP A 82 -36.59 -27.44 24.99
C ASP A 82 -35.54 -26.52 24.38
N PHE A 83 -34.30 -26.55 24.89
CA PHE A 83 -33.18 -25.85 24.27
C PHE A 83 -33.00 -26.29 22.81
N SER A 84 -32.99 -27.60 22.58
CA SER A 84 -32.79 -28.19 21.26
C SER A 84 -33.90 -27.79 20.27
N LYS A 85 -35.16 -27.82 20.71
CA LYS A 85 -36.33 -27.36 19.93
C LYS A 85 -36.21 -25.87 19.59
N ILE A 86 -35.86 -25.03 20.56
CA ILE A 86 -35.75 -23.58 20.38
C ILE A 86 -34.61 -23.24 19.40
N LEU A 87 -33.45 -23.89 19.52
CA LEU A 87 -32.32 -23.66 18.61
C LEU A 87 -32.64 -24.05 17.16
N VAL A 88 -33.34 -25.17 16.96
CA VAL A 88 -33.80 -25.59 15.62
C VAL A 88 -34.80 -24.59 15.05
N ARG A 89 -35.74 -24.10 15.86
CA ARG A 89 -36.70 -23.07 15.43
C ARG A 89 -36.01 -21.78 15.02
N LEU A 90 -34.92 -21.39 15.67
CA LEU A 90 -34.08 -20.27 15.25
C LEU A 90 -33.39 -20.52 13.91
N PHE A 91 -32.82 -21.71 13.75
CA PHE A 91 -32.19 -22.11 12.49
C PHE A 91 -33.18 -22.06 11.32
N MET A 92 -34.37 -22.64 11.50
CA MET A 92 -35.47 -22.56 10.53
C MET A 92 -35.87 -21.12 10.23
N PHE A 93 -35.98 -20.27 11.26
CA PHE A 93 -36.37 -18.88 11.10
C PHE A 93 -35.36 -18.07 10.29
N ALA A 94 -34.06 -18.35 10.43
CA ALA A 94 -33.02 -17.66 9.67
C ALA A 94 -32.98 -18.05 8.19
N LEU A 95 -33.46 -19.25 7.86
CA LEU A 95 -33.56 -19.75 6.49
C LEU A 95 -34.84 -19.33 5.78
N GLN A 96 -35.87 -18.92 6.52
CA GLN A 96 -37.16 -18.54 5.96
C GLN A 96 -37.02 -17.40 4.95
N GLY A 97 -37.54 -17.62 3.73
CA GLY A 97 -37.54 -16.64 2.64
C GLY A 97 -36.18 -16.42 1.97
N ARG A 98 -35.20 -17.29 2.22
CA ARG A 98 -33.86 -17.21 1.59
C ARG A 98 -33.59 -18.44 0.74
N SER A 99 -32.93 -18.22 -0.40
CA SER A 99 -32.41 -19.29 -1.24
C SER A 99 -30.94 -19.56 -0.89
N TYR A 100 -30.59 -20.83 -0.71
CA TYR A 100 -29.22 -21.25 -0.42
C TYR A 100 -28.86 -22.48 -1.25
N SER A 101 -27.66 -22.49 -1.82
CA SER A 101 -27.13 -23.72 -2.43
C SER A 101 -26.90 -24.79 -1.36
N LYS A 102 -26.92 -26.07 -1.76
CA LYS A 102 -26.54 -27.20 -0.88
C LYS A 102 -25.22 -26.95 -0.14
N SER A 103 -24.21 -26.43 -0.84
CA SER A 103 -22.88 -26.17 -0.26
C SER A 103 -22.92 -25.11 0.85
N SER A 104 -23.75 -24.08 0.67
CA SER A 104 -23.96 -23.01 1.65
C SER A 104 -24.69 -23.54 2.88
N LEU A 105 -25.74 -24.35 2.69
CA LEU A 105 -26.50 -24.97 3.79
C LEU A 105 -25.65 -25.96 4.59
N SER A 106 -24.86 -26.79 3.91
CA SER A 106 -23.94 -27.73 4.57
C SER A 106 -22.87 -27.00 5.39
N THR A 107 -22.31 -25.91 4.85
CA THR A 107 -21.34 -25.06 5.58
C THR A 107 -21.99 -24.41 6.79
N LEU A 108 -23.20 -23.88 6.62
CA LEU A 108 -23.96 -23.24 7.68
C LEU A 108 -24.25 -24.24 8.82
N LEU A 109 -24.80 -25.41 8.50
CA LEU A 109 -25.08 -26.48 9.48
C LEU A 109 -23.80 -26.93 10.21
N SER A 110 -22.69 -27.09 9.50
CA SER A 110 -21.40 -27.43 10.10
C SER A 110 -20.91 -26.37 11.09
N ASN A 111 -21.14 -25.07 10.79
CA ASN A 111 -20.75 -23.99 11.68
C ASN A 111 -21.63 -23.93 12.94
N TYR A 112 -22.91 -24.33 12.85
CA TYR A 112 -23.75 -24.50 14.04
C TYR A 112 -23.35 -25.65 14.92
N GLN A 113 -22.96 -26.78 14.33
CA GLN A 113 -22.42 -27.89 15.12
C GLN A 113 -21.13 -27.49 15.84
N LYS A 114 -20.32 -26.59 15.27
CA LYS A 114 -19.15 -26.02 15.98
C LYS A 114 -19.56 -25.08 17.11
N LEU A 115 -20.57 -24.23 16.90
CA LEU A 115 -21.14 -23.38 17.95
C LEU A 115 -21.64 -24.23 19.12
N ILE A 116 -22.39 -25.30 18.84
CA ILE A 116 -22.92 -26.21 19.86
C ILE A 116 -21.78 -26.88 20.62
N ARG A 117 -20.75 -27.40 19.93
CA ARG A 117 -19.57 -27.98 20.60
C ARG A 117 -18.89 -26.97 21.52
N PHE A 118 -18.69 -25.75 21.05
CA PHE A 118 -18.13 -24.69 21.89
C PHE A 118 -19.04 -24.35 23.08
N LEU A 119 -20.35 -24.34 22.88
CA LEU A 119 -21.32 -24.10 23.95
C LEU A 119 -21.23 -25.19 25.02
N VAL A 120 -21.10 -26.47 24.65
CA VAL A 120 -20.86 -27.57 25.61
C VAL A 120 -19.60 -27.34 26.43
N ASP A 121 -18.52 -26.90 25.79
CA ASP A 121 -17.25 -26.62 26.48
C ASP A 121 -17.36 -25.37 27.38
N TYR A 122 -18.27 -24.44 27.06
CA TYR A 122 -18.50 -23.19 27.78
C TYR A 122 -19.44 -23.35 28.98
N VAL A 123 -20.50 -24.15 28.83
CA VAL A 123 -21.52 -24.35 29.88
C VAL A 123 -21.18 -25.59 30.71
N GLN A 124 -21.07 -25.44 32.02
CA GLN A 124 -20.72 -26.54 32.92
C GLN A 124 -21.82 -27.63 33.00
N GLN A 125 -23.08 -27.27 32.67
CA GLN A 125 -24.23 -28.18 32.70
C GLN A 125 -25.16 -27.96 31.47
N PRO A 126 -24.89 -28.61 30.33
CA PRO A 126 -25.70 -28.47 29.11
C PRO A 126 -27.20 -28.76 29.32
N SER A 127 -27.54 -29.68 30.21
CA SER A 127 -28.93 -30.09 30.49
C SER A 127 -29.79 -28.98 31.11
N CYS A 128 -29.15 -28.04 31.81
CA CYS A 128 -29.80 -26.91 32.48
C CYS A 128 -29.66 -25.60 31.68
N THR A 129 -29.02 -25.64 30.51
CA THR A 129 -28.75 -24.44 29.71
C THR A 129 -29.99 -24.04 28.91
N GLU A 130 -30.41 -22.79 29.08
CA GLU A 130 -31.44 -22.13 28.28
C GLU A 130 -30.81 -21.24 27.21
N LEU A 131 -31.60 -20.84 26.21
CA LEU A 131 -31.11 -19.96 25.15
C LEU A 131 -30.80 -18.54 25.67
N SER A 132 -31.41 -18.14 26.78
CA SER A 132 -31.12 -16.91 27.53
C SER A 132 -29.71 -16.87 28.09
N ASP A 133 -29.09 -18.03 28.34
CA ASP A 133 -27.72 -18.13 28.85
C ASP A 133 -26.67 -17.87 27.76
N VAL A 134 -27.09 -17.76 26.49
CA VAL A 134 -26.25 -17.37 25.36
C VAL A 134 -26.12 -15.85 25.33
N ASP A 135 -25.36 -15.32 26.29
CA ASP A 135 -25.19 -13.90 26.55
C ASP A 135 -24.01 -13.27 25.80
N LYS A 136 -23.66 -12.03 26.16
CA LYS A 136 -22.56 -11.29 25.55
C LYS A 136 -21.20 -11.97 25.76
N ASP A 137 -20.96 -12.48 26.96
CA ASP A 137 -19.67 -13.05 27.34
C ASP A 137 -19.44 -14.38 26.61
N PHE A 138 -20.49 -15.16 26.40
CA PHE A 138 -20.46 -16.32 25.52
C PHE A 138 -20.00 -15.95 24.09
N TRP A 139 -20.59 -14.91 23.49
CA TRP A 139 -20.23 -14.52 22.12
C TRP A 139 -18.81 -13.95 22.01
N LEU A 140 -18.33 -13.26 23.05
CA LEU A 140 -16.93 -12.81 23.14
C LEU A 140 -15.97 -13.99 23.27
N ALA A 141 -16.29 -14.97 24.12
CA ALA A 141 -15.50 -16.19 24.26
C ALA A 141 -15.48 -16.99 22.94
N PHE A 142 -16.61 -17.08 22.24
CA PHE A 142 -16.71 -17.75 20.95
C PHE A 142 -15.96 -17.02 19.84
N ALA A 143 -15.91 -15.68 19.88
CA ALA A 143 -15.09 -14.87 19.00
C ALA A 143 -13.60 -15.19 19.23
N CYS A 144 -13.12 -15.13 20.48
CA CYS A 144 -11.75 -15.48 20.86
C CYS A 144 -11.36 -16.90 20.41
N PHE A 145 -12.27 -17.87 20.54
CA PHE A 145 -12.06 -19.24 20.06
C PHE A 145 -11.79 -19.29 18.54
N PHE A 146 -12.57 -18.55 17.76
CA PHE A 146 -12.36 -18.48 16.31
C PHE A 146 -11.13 -17.67 15.90
N GLU A 147 -10.74 -16.65 16.66
CA GLU A 147 -9.53 -15.86 16.39
C GLU A 147 -8.26 -16.71 16.52
N LYS A 148 -8.23 -17.60 17.51
CA LYS A 148 -7.18 -18.60 17.72
C LYS A 148 -7.22 -19.74 16.69
N SER A 149 -8.31 -19.90 15.95
CA SER A 149 -8.41 -20.92 14.91
C SER A 149 -7.57 -20.53 13.68
N GLY A 150 -6.73 -21.45 13.18
CA GLY A 150 -5.96 -21.26 11.94
C GLY A 150 -6.80 -21.19 10.65
N SER A 151 -8.13 -21.06 10.75
CA SER A 151 -9.06 -21.06 9.62
C SER A 151 -9.04 -19.73 8.88
N LYS A 152 -8.72 -19.76 7.59
CA LYS A 152 -8.80 -18.58 6.70
C LYS A 152 -10.22 -18.01 6.54
N LYS A 153 -11.25 -18.77 6.92
CA LYS A 153 -12.67 -18.38 6.85
C LYS A 153 -13.29 -18.12 8.24
N LYS A 154 -12.48 -17.87 9.27
CA LYS A 154 -12.96 -17.66 10.65
C LYS A 154 -14.03 -16.57 10.76
N ALA A 155 -13.83 -15.42 10.10
CA ALA A 155 -14.80 -14.33 10.06
C ALA A 155 -16.15 -14.74 9.42
N ASP A 156 -16.11 -15.47 8.30
CA ASP A 156 -17.31 -15.96 7.63
C ASP A 156 -18.05 -16.99 8.50
N HIS A 157 -17.32 -17.89 9.16
CA HIS A 157 -17.91 -18.93 10.02
C HIS A 157 -18.58 -18.33 11.26
N PHE A 158 -17.92 -17.37 11.92
CA PHE A 158 -18.50 -16.66 13.05
C PHE A 158 -19.72 -15.81 12.65
N GLY A 159 -19.60 -15.09 11.53
CA GLY A 159 -20.70 -14.30 10.97
C GLY A 159 -21.92 -15.17 10.66
N GLN A 160 -21.70 -16.35 10.08
CA GLN A 160 -22.76 -17.32 9.83
C GLN A 160 -23.41 -17.81 11.13
N ALA A 161 -22.63 -18.27 12.11
CA ALA A 161 -23.17 -18.74 13.40
C ALA A 161 -24.05 -17.67 14.07
N LYS A 162 -23.60 -16.41 14.05
CA LYS A 162 -24.34 -15.26 14.58
C LYS A 162 -25.70 -15.02 13.90
N THR A 163 -25.82 -15.31 12.60
CA THR A 163 -26.99 -14.86 11.81
C THR A 163 -28.34 -15.43 12.26
N ILE A 164 -28.39 -16.59 12.93
CA ILE A 164 -29.67 -17.13 13.46
C ILE A 164 -30.12 -16.42 14.74
N PHE A 165 -29.19 -15.85 15.50
CA PHE A 165 -29.46 -15.12 16.74
C PHE A 165 -29.78 -13.65 16.48
N ALA A 166 -29.36 -13.12 15.33
CA ALA A 166 -29.57 -11.73 14.93
C ALA A 166 -31.06 -11.30 14.87
N ARG A 167 -32.00 -12.24 14.86
CA ARG A 167 -33.46 -11.98 14.84
C ARG A 167 -34.20 -12.47 16.10
N TYR A 168 -33.48 -12.98 17.10
CA TYR A 168 -34.08 -13.47 18.35
C TYR A 168 -34.04 -12.39 19.42
N GLN A 169 -35.16 -11.74 19.70
CA GLN A 169 -35.27 -10.59 20.61
C GLN A 169 -34.49 -10.72 21.95
N PRO A 170 -34.53 -11.86 22.67
CA PRO A 170 -33.79 -12.03 23.93
C PRO A 170 -32.25 -11.98 23.81
N THR A 171 -31.67 -12.37 22.67
CA THR A 171 -30.22 -12.26 22.41
C THR A 171 -29.87 -11.18 21.39
N ALA A 172 -30.86 -10.59 20.74
CA ALA A 172 -30.77 -9.40 19.89
C ALA A 172 -30.72 -8.10 20.71
N LEU A 173 -30.15 -8.18 21.93
CA LEU A 173 -29.81 -7.05 22.78
C LEU A 173 -29.17 -5.94 21.91
N GLY A 174 -29.89 -4.84 21.71
CA GLY A 174 -29.38 -3.56 21.20
C GLY A 174 -28.60 -3.52 19.88
N GLY A 175 -28.66 -4.54 19.02
CA GLY A 175 -27.83 -4.58 17.81
C GLY A 175 -26.31 -4.73 18.07
N TRP A 176 -25.87 -4.90 19.32
CA TRP A 176 -24.44 -5.08 19.64
C TRP A 176 -23.90 -6.38 19.07
N LEU A 177 -24.72 -7.45 19.06
CA LEU A 177 -24.30 -8.73 18.47
C LEU A 177 -24.02 -8.52 16.97
N ALA A 178 -24.85 -7.74 16.26
CA ALA A 178 -24.59 -7.38 14.87
C ALA A 178 -23.29 -6.56 14.69
N GLN A 179 -22.94 -5.72 15.66
CA GLN A 179 -21.69 -4.94 15.70
C GLN A 179 -20.46 -5.80 16.02
N LEU A 180 -20.60 -6.92 16.74
CA LEU A 180 -19.50 -7.84 17.03
C LEU A 180 -18.97 -8.47 15.73
N ARG A 181 -17.77 -8.08 15.31
CA ARG A 181 -17.10 -8.58 14.11
C ARG A 181 -15.78 -9.22 14.53
N LEU A 182 -15.50 -10.40 14.00
CA LEU A 182 -14.13 -10.91 14.05
C LEU A 182 -13.24 -10.03 13.18
N SER A 183 -12.07 -9.68 13.69
CA SER A 183 -11.01 -9.04 12.93
C SER A 183 -10.81 -9.86 11.65
N ARG A 184 -11.12 -9.28 10.51
CA ARG A 184 -10.78 -9.90 9.22
C ARG A 184 -9.26 -9.99 9.24
N ASN A 185 -8.66 -11.08 8.76
CA ASN A 185 -7.19 -11.15 8.59
C ASN A 185 -6.63 -10.05 7.63
N ASN A 186 -7.48 -9.17 7.10
CA ASN A 186 -7.10 -8.01 6.30
C ASN A 186 -7.32 -6.67 7.02
N ASP A 187 -7.95 -6.69 8.20
CA ASP A 187 -8.20 -5.56 9.07
C ASP A 187 -7.84 -6.04 10.49
N GLU A 188 -6.53 -6.12 10.80
CA GLU A 188 -6.11 -5.95 12.19
C GLU A 188 -6.54 -4.53 12.57
N PRO A 189 -7.48 -4.34 13.52
CA PRO A 189 -7.45 -3.11 14.30
C PRO A 189 -6.09 -3.12 14.99
N ALA A 190 -5.36 -2.02 14.86
CA ALA A 190 -4.11 -1.83 15.57
C ALA A 190 -4.31 -2.28 17.04
N PRO A 191 -3.35 -3.02 17.63
CA PRO A 191 -3.34 -3.16 19.08
C PRO A 191 -3.43 -1.75 19.65
N GLU A 192 -4.53 -1.47 20.35
CA GLU A 192 -4.66 -0.23 21.10
C GLU A 192 -3.44 -0.15 22.02
N HIS A 193 -2.64 0.89 21.79
CA HIS A 193 -1.57 1.38 22.66
C HIS A 193 -0.58 0.28 23.11
N ASN A 194 0.53 0.08 22.38
CA ASN A 194 1.82 0.65 22.79
C ASN A 194 2.88 0.67 21.67
N SER A 195 2.49 0.84 20.40
CA SER A 195 3.46 1.07 19.31
C SER A 195 3.13 2.35 18.56
N GLU A 196 3.69 3.47 19.02
CA GLU A 196 3.64 4.79 18.38
C GLU A 196 4.39 4.84 17.02
N LEU A 197 4.57 3.71 16.32
CA LEU A 197 5.54 3.58 15.21
C LEU A 197 5.06 2.87 13.94
N ALA A 198 3.85 2.31 13.90
CA ALA A 198 3.51 1.27 12.92
C ALA A 198 2.80 1.73 11.62
N ASP A 199 2.83 3.01 11.23
CA ASP A 199 2.14 3.47 10.01
C ASP A 199 3.02 4.38 9.12
N ALA A 200 4.32 4.11 9.11
CA ALA A 200 5.31 4.81 8.28
C ALA A 200 5.21 4.41 6.80
N GLY A 201 5.65 5.32 5.90
CA GLY A 201 5.89 4.99 4.50
C GLY A 201 6.95 3.89 4.34
N TYR A 202 7.14 3.39 3.12
CA TYR A 202 8.25 2.46 2.88
C TYR A 202 9.59 3.14 3.14
N SER A 203 10.54 2.43 3.72
CA SER A 203 11.92 2.90 3.83
C SER A 203 12.57 3.05 2.44
N ASN A 204 13.67 3.80 2.36
CA ASN A 204 14.42 3.94 1.12
C ASN A 204 14.89 2.58 0.58
N ALA A 205 15.35 1.68 1.47
CA ALA A 205 15.78 0.34 1.08
C ALA A 205 14.65 -0.47 0.45
N VAL A 206 13.46 -0.43 1.04
CA VAL A 206 12.27 -1.09 0.47
C VAL A 206 11.86 -0.44 -0.86
N MET A 207 11.90 0.89 -0.95
CA MET A 207 11.54 1.62 -2.17
C MET A 207 12.49 1.30 -3.33
N TYR A 208 13.80 1.24 -3.10
CA TYR A 208 14.76 0.85 -4.13
C TYR A 208 14.52 -0.57 -4.63
N GLN A 209 14.22 -1.52 -3.73
CA GLN A 209 13.86 -2.89 -4.12
C GLN A 209 12.59 -2.92 -4.98
N ILE A 210 11.56 -2.15 -4.63
CA ILE A 210 10.31 -2.06 -5.41
C ILE A 210 10.56 -1.44 -6.79
N ILE A 211 11.36 -0.38 -6.85
CA ILE A 211 11.73 0.29 -8.11
C ILE A 211 12.52 -0.68 -9.00
N ALA A 212 13.54 -1.34 -8.45
CA ALA A 212 14.34 -2.32 -9.18
C ALA A 212 13.48 -3.47 -9.71
N LEU A 213 12.59 -4.02 -8.88
CA LEU A 213 11.60 -5.03 -9.28
C LEU A 213 10.76 -4.54 -10.46
N CYS A 214 10.18 -3.35 -10.37
CA CYS A 214 9.28 -2.84 -11.41
C CYS A 214 10.02 -2.52 -12.71
N LEU A 215 11.23 -1.93 -12.63
CA LEU A 215 12.04 -1.60 -13.79
C LEU A 215 12.50 -2.87 -14.53
N GLU A 216 13.11 -3.80 -13.80
CA GLU A 216 13.61 -5.06 -14.36
C GLU A 216 12.48 -5.83 -15.02
N ALA A 217 11.38 -6.03 -14.29
CA ALA A 217 10.26 -6.81 -14.77
C ALA A 217 9.56 -6.14 -15.97
N PHE A 218 9.48 -4.80 -16.01
CA PHE A 218 8.96 -4.08 -17.16
C PHE A 218 9.88 -4.25 -18.37
N GLN A 219 11.16 -3.94 -18.23
CA GLN A 219 12.14 -3.99 -19.32
C GLN A 219 12.25 -5.39 -19.92
N ARG A 220 12.34 -6.43 -19.08
CA ARG A 220 12.39 -7.82 -19.52
C ARG A 220 11.18 -8.21 -20.37
N ARG A 221 9.98 -7.82 -19.94
CA ARG A 221 8.72 -8.20 -20.61
C ARG A 221 8.42 -7.35 -21.84
N ILE A 222 8.76 -6.06 -21.81
CA ILE A 222 8.70 -5.21 -23.00
C ILE A 222 9.72 -5.66 -24.04
N GLY A 223 10.93 -6.03 -23.62
CA GLY A 223 11.96 -6.58 -24.52
C GLY A 223 11.45 -7.83 -25.25
N TYR A 224 10.72 -8.69 -24.54
CA TYR A 224 10.02 -9.82 -25.16
C TYR A 224 8.99 -9.37 -26.23
N LEU A 225 8.14 -8.39 -25.94
CA LEU A 225 7.14 -7.93 -26.93
C LEU A 225 7.78 -7.23 -28.14
N LYS A 226 8.88 -6.49 -27.93
CA LYS A 226 9.70 -5.94 -29.01
C LYS A 226 10.25 -7.04 -29.90
N ARG A 227 10.77 -8.12 -29.30
CA ARG A 227 11.19 -9.32 -30.03
C ARG A 227 10.04 -9.97 -30.79
N TYR A 228 8.87 -10.12 -30.17
CA TYR A 228 7.68 -10.68 -30.83
C TYR A 228 7.28 -9.90 -32.10
N GLU A 229 7.34 -8.56 -32.06
CA GLU A 229 7.03 -7.70 -33.20
C GLU A 229 8.08 -7.83 -34.31
N THR A 230 9.36 -7.77 -33.94
CA THR A 230 10.50 -7.78 -34.87
C THR A 230 10.79 -9.14 -35.49
N LEU A 231 10.44 -10.24 -34.82
CA LEU A 231 10.73 -11.59 -35.30
C LEU A 231 9.94 -11.90 -36.59
N THR A 232 10.67 -12.26 -37.63
CA THR A 232 10.18 -12.59 -38.97
C THR A 232 10.55 -14.03 -39.36
N GLU A 233 10.03 -14.49 -40.50
CA GLU A 233 10.37 -15.83 -41.02
C GLU A 233 11.85 -15.97 -41.41
N SER A 234 12.52 -14.88 -41.81
CA SER A 234 13.94 -14.90 -42.18
C SER A 234 14.91 -15.11 -41.00
N ASP A 235 14.45 -14.85 -39.78
CA ASP A 235 15.23 -15.06 -38.56
C ASP A 235 15.28 -16.52 -38.14
N MET A 236 14.54 -17.39 -38.84
CA MET A 236 14.31 -18.76 -38.41
C MET A 236 15.33 -19.73 -38.99
N PRO A 237 15.73 -20.75 -38.21
CA PRO A 237 16.64 -21.75 -38.71
C PRO A 237 15.99 -22.57 -39.83
N SER A 238 16.84 -23.08 -40.72
CA SER A 238 16.46 -23.76 -41.97
C SER A 238 15.61 -25.03 -41.78
N ASP A 239 15.48 -25.50 -40.55
CA ASP A 239 14.91 -26.78 -40.14
C ASP A 239 13.54 -26.65 -39.46
N TRP A 240 12.79 -25.61 -39.79
CA TRP A 240 11.47 -25.33 -39.24
C TRP A 240 10.47 -26.52 -39.29
N LEU A 241 9.75 -26.72 -38.17
CA LEU A 241 8.67 -27.71 -38.04
C LEU A 241 7.32 -27.14 -38.51
N TYR A 242 7.11 -26.95 -39.80
CA TYR A 242 5.84 -26.42 -40.33
C TYR A 242 4.84 -27.54 -40.71
N PRO A 243 3.53 -27.24 -40.87
CA PRO A 243 2.49 -28.25 -41.15
C PRO A 243 2.66 -29.03 -42.45
N GLY A 244 3.44 -28.51 -43.41
CA GLY A 244 3.74 -29.18 -44.68
C GLY A 244 4.96 -30.10 -44.64
N ARG A 245 5.66 -30.21 -43.51
CA ARG A 245 6.74 -31.17 -43.31
C ARG A 245 6.17 -32.53 -42.90
N ASP A 246 6.64 -33.61 -43.51
CA ASP A 246 6.32 -34.96 -43.05
C ASP A 246 6.99 -35.24 -41.71
N ASN A 247 6.30 -34.88 -40.62
CA ASN A 247 6.74 -35.09 -39.25
C ASN A 247 6.81 -36.59 -38.86
N GLN A 248 6.36 -37.49 -39.74
CA GLN A 248 6.47 -38.94 -39.58
C GLN A 248 7.62 -39.54 -40.41
N LYS A 249 8.40 -38.72 -41.10
CA LYS A 249 9.57 -39.17 -41.83
C LYS A 249 10.60 -39.77 -40.84
N PRO A 250 11.03 -41.04 -41.05
CA PRO A 250 12.07 -41.65 -40.23
C PRO A 250 13.34 -40.81 -40.24
N ALA A 251 14.02 -40.73 -39.10
CA ALA A 251 15.35 -40.13 -39.05
C ALA A 251 16.33 -40.82 -40.01
N HIS A 252 17.33 -40.06 -40.47
CA HIS A 252 18.31 -40.53 -41.44
C HIS A 252 19.01 -41.81 -40.94
N GLY A 253 18.96 -42.88 -41.75
CA GLY A 253 19.52 -44.20 -41.40
C GLY A 253 18.55 -45.20 -40.75
N ILE A 254 17.31 -44.81 -40.41
CA ILE A 254 16.30 -45.71 -39.82
C ILE A 254 15.34 -46.20 -40.91
N LYS A 255 15.39 -47.50 -41.25
CA LYS A 255 14.41 -48.13 -42.15
C LYS A 255 13.03 -48.21 -41.46
N ARG A 256 11.92 -48.04 -42.21
CA ARG A 256 10.56 -48.34 -41.71
C ARG A 256 10.45 -49.84 -41.40
N THR A 257 10.76 -50.24 -40.18
CA THR A 257 10.49 -51.58 -39.65
C THR A 257 9.17 -51.58 -38.88
N ARG A 258 8.56 -52.76 -38.77
CA ARG A 258 7.32 -52.95 -38.02
C ARG A 258 7.64 -52.83 -36.53
N LEU A 259 7.30 -51.70 -35.92
CA LEU A 259 7.54 -51.43 -34.50
C LEU A 259 6.81 -52.45 -33.62
N GLU A 260 7.47 -52.91 -32.56
CA GLU A 260 6.80 -53.71 -31.53
C GLU A 260 5.80 -52.86 -30.73
N LYS A 261 4.84 -53.51 -30.07
CA LYS A 261 3.76 -52.83 -29.33
C LYS A 261 4.36 -52.05 -28.16
N GLY A 262 4.54 -50.74 -28.34
CA GLY A 262 5.10 -49.83 -27.35
C GLY A 262 6.38 -49.11 -27.79
N GLU A 263 6.97 -49.50 -28.92
CA GLU A 263 8.11 -48.80 -29.51
C GLU A 263 7.65 -47.58 -30.32
N VAL A 264 8.37 -46.46 -30.17
CA VAL A 264 8.12 -45.22 -30.92
C VAL A 264 9.31 -45.00 -31.85
N GLN A 265 9.07 -44.96 -33.16
CA GLN A 265 10.11 -44.67 -34.15
C GLN A 265 10.59 -43.21 -34.00
N GLU A 266 11.91 -43.02 -33.97
CA GLU A 266 12.48 -41.67 -33.96
C GLU A 266 12.35 -41.02 -35.34
N THR A 267 11.60 -39.92 -35.40
CA THR A 267 11.41 -39.12 -36.62
C THR A 267 12.47 -38.03 -36.71
N GLU A 268 12.67 -37.45 -37.90
CA GLU A 268 13.57 -36.29 -38.06
C GLU A 268 13.18 -35.14 -37.11
N SER A 269 11.87 -34.88 -36.96
CA SER A 269 11.36 -33.87 -36.03
C SER A 269 11.65 -34.21 -34.56
N PHE A 270 11.68 -35.50 -34.19
CA PHE A 270 12.05 -35.94 -32.85
C PHE A 270 13.52 -35.64 -32.54
N ILE A 271 14.43 -35.96 -33.47
CA ILE A 271 15.86 -35.68 -33.31
C ILE A 271 16.09 -34.19 -33.16
N LEU A 272 15.46 -33.39 -34.02
CA LEU A 272 15.62 -31.94 -34.00
C LEU A 272 15.13 -31.32 -32.69
N LEU A 273 13.94 -31.73 -32.21
CA LEU A 273 13.44 -31.31 -30.91
C LEU A 273 14.37 -31.73 -29.76
N SER A 274 14.92 -32.94 -29.82
CA SER A 274 15.89 -33.41 -28.84
C SER A 274 17.16 -32.55 -28.83
N GLN A 275 17.68 -32.18 -30.01
CA GLN A 275 18.84 -31.29 -30.13
C GLN A 275 18.55 -29.93 -29.50
N TRP A 276 17.44 -29.29 -29.86
CA TRP A 276 17.05 -28.00 -29.28
C TRP A 276 16.78 -28.07 -27.78
N LEU A 277 16.25 -29.19 -27.27
CA LEU A 277 16.00 -29.38 -25.84
C LEU A 277 17.26 -29.67 -25.02
N ASN A 278 18.38 -30.03 -25.67
CA ASN A 278 19.67 -30.24 -25.02
C ASN A 278 20.57 -29.00 -25.06
N ASP A 279 20.22 -27.97 -25.86
CA ASP A 279 20.93 -26.70 -25.96
C ASP A 279 20.13 -25.60 -25.26
N GLU A 280 20.60 -25.20 -24.07
CA GLU A 280 19.92 -24.20 -23.24
C GLU A 280 19.99 -22.77 -23.80
N ASP A 281 20.97 -22.49 -24.65
CA ASP A 281 21.23 -21.15 -25.18
C ASP A 281 20.46 -20.98 -26.50
N LEU A 282 20.93 -21.64 -27.56
CA LEU A 282 20.37 -21.49 -28.90
C LEU A 282 19.09 -22.31 -29.08
N GLY A 283 19.06 -23.52 -28.52
CA GLY A 283 17.94 -24.45 -28.69
C GLY A 283 16.66 -23.97 -28.00
N TYR A 284 16.75 -23.51 -26.77
CA TYR A 284 15.61 -22.96 -26.05
C TYR A 284 15.08 -21.69 -26.71
N GLN A 285 15.97 -20.83 -27.18
CA GLN A 285 15.58 -19.62 -27.88
C GLN A 285 14.87 -19.96 -29.20
N THR A 286 15.38 -20.95 -29.94
CA THR A 286 14.75 -21.47 -31.16
C THR A 286 13.34 -21.98 -30.88
N LEU A 287 13.11 -22.72 -29.79
CA LEU A 287 11.78 -23.20 -29.39
C LEU A 287 10.80 -22.06 -29.08
N ILE A 288 11.27 -20.98 -28.46
CA ILE A 288 10.45 -19.79 -28.16
C ILE A 288 10.09 -19.06 -29.45
N ASP A 289 11.08 -18.77 -30.31
CA ASP A 289 10.88 -18.05 -31.55
C ASP A 289 9.93 -18.81 -32.49
N HIS A 290 10.08 -20.14 -32.52
CA HIS A 290 9.20 -21.03 -33.26
C HIS A 290 7.77 -21.02 -32.69
N PHE A 291 7.59 -20.95 -31.37
CA PHE A 291 6.25 -20.77 -30.78
C PHE A 291 5.62 -19.43 -31.17
N ILE A 292 6.38 -18.33 -31.09
CA ILE A 292 5.91 -16.99 -31.44
C ILE A 292 5.38 -16.95 -32.87
N LEU A 293 6.16 -17.48 -33.81
CA LEU A 293 5.80 -17.44 -35.22
C LEU A 293 4.65 -18.38 -35.56
N HIS A 294 4.60 -19.58 -34.97
CA HIS A 294 3.43 -20.46 -35.12
C HIS A 294 2.15 -19.82 -34.59
N HIS A 295 2.23 -19.01 -33.54
CA HIS A 295 1.10 -18.21 -33.12
C HIS A 295 0.77 -17.10 -34.13
N LYS A 296 1.76 -16.34 -34.62
CA LYS A 296 1.56 -15.28 -35.63
C LYS A 296 0.94 -15.83 -36.93
N SER A 297 1.29 -17.05 -37.34
CA SER A 297 0.75 -17.73 -38.52
C SER A 297 -0.58 -18.46 -38.29
N GLY A 298 -1.15 -18.39 -37.08
CA GLY A 298 -2.46 -18.98 -36.75
C GLY A 298 -2.44 -20.50 -36.58
N LEU A 299 -1.26 -21.13 -36.51
CA LEU A 299 -1.10 -22.57 -36.28
C LEU A 299 -1.36 -22.99 -34.82
N ILE A 300 -1.39 -22.02 -33.91
CA ILE A 300 -1.72 -22.22 -32.50
C ILE A 300 -3.11 -21.69 -32.24
N ILE A 301 -4.04 -22.60 -31.95
CA ILE A 301 -5.46 -22.30 -31.77
C ILE A 301 -5.76 -22.20 -30.28
N ARG A 302 -6.49 -21.14 -29.91
CA ARG A 302 -7.00 -20.95 -28.55
C ARG A 302 -8.41 -21.50 -28.44
N SER A 303 -8.62 -22.48 -27.57
CA SER A 303 -9.97 -22.92 -27.19
C SER A 303 -10.59 -21.94 -26.18
N SER A 304 -11.91 -21.72 -26.26
CA SER A 304 -12.65 -20.80 -25.37
C SER A 304 -12.63 -21.30 -23.92
N GLY A 305 -11.56 -20.96 -23.20
CA GLY A 305 -11.33 -21.40 -21.82
C GLY A 305 -10.51 -22.68 -21.66
N GLY A 306 -9.89 -23.18 -22.74
CA GLY A 306 -8.99 -24.34 -22.69
C GLY A 306 -7.54 -23.99 -23.06
N PRO A 307 -6.62 -24.98 -23.01
CA PRO A 307 -5.22 -24.77 -23.36
C PRO A 307 -5.06 -24.46 -24.85
N TYR A 308 -3.97 -23.78 -25.20
CA TYR A 308 -3.55 -23.62 -26.58
C TYR A 308 -3.17 -24.99 -27.19
N THR A 309 -3.56 -25.20 -28.44
CA THR A 309 -3.30 -26.45 -29.18
C THR A 309 -2.77 -26.16 -30.58
N GLY A 310 -1.96 -27.07 -31.12
CA GLY A 310 -1.35 -26.92 -32.44
C GLY A 310 0.08 -26.39 -32.39
N GLY A 311 0.71 -26.30 -33.58
CA GLY A 311 2.11 -25.93 -33.74
C GLY A 311 3.08 -26.72 -32.86
N ILE A 312 4.15 -26.06 -32.42
CA ILE A 312 5.21 -26.63 -31.58
C ILE A 312 4.74 -27.05 -30.19
N GLN A 313 3.68 -26.42 -29.69
CA GLN A 313 3.06 -26.82 -28.44
C GLN A 313 2.44 -28.21 -28.54
N GLY A 314 1.84 -28.53 -29.69
CA GLY A 314 1.39 -29.89 -30.02
C GLY A 314 2.57 -30.87 -30.04
N SER A 315 3.66 -30.52 -30.71
CA SER A 315 4.86 -31.36 -30.79
C SER A 315 5.47 -31.66 -29.41
N LEU A 316 5.68 -30.63 -28.59
CA LEU A 316 6.21 -30.77 -27.23
C LEU A 316 5.28 -31.58 -26.32
N LYS A 317 3.95 -31.42 -26.46
CA LYS A 317 2.96 -32.22 -25.72
C LYS A 317 2.98 -33.69 -26.14
N GLY A 318 3.20 -33.97 -27.42
CA GLY A 318 3.44 -35.32 -27.92
C GLY A 318 4.66 -35.97 -27.26
N LEU A 319 5.76 -35.22 -27.12
CA LEU A 319 6.98 -35.69 -26.45
C LEU A 319 6.80 -35.98 -24.96
N LEU A 320 5.98 -35.19 -24.26
CA LEU A 320 5.63 -35.48 -22.86
C LEU A 320 4.94 -36.84 -22.69
N SER A 321 4.26 -37.32 -23.73
CA SER A 321 3.63 -38.66 -23.75
C SER A 321 4.65 -39.79 -23.99
N SER A 322 5.82 -39.49 -24.57
CA SER A 322 6.83 -40.47 -25.01
C SER A 322 7.77 -40.97 -23.91
N LYS A 323 7.65 -40.50 -22.66
CA LYS A 323 8.54 -40.75 -21.49
C LYS A 323 10.03 -40.37 -21.66
N LYS A 324 10.62 -40.54 -22.85
CA LYS A 324 12.05 -40.37 -23.16
C LYS A 324 12.56 -38.94 -23.04
N LEU A 325 11.76 -37.95 -23.46
CA LEU A 325 12.15 -36.53 -23.46
C LEU A 325 11.48 -35.69 -22.35
N VAL A 326 10.74 -36.33 -21.44
CA VAL A 326 10.04 -35.64 -20.33
C VAL A 326 11.01 -34.82 -19.47
N PRO A 327 12.19 -35.33 -19.06
CA PRO A 327 13.11 -34.55 -18.24
C PRO A 327 13.61 -33.29 -18.94
N GLN A 328 13.97 -33.36 -20.23
CA GLN A 328 14.44 -32.20 -20.97
C GLN A 328 13.33 -31.17 -21.21
N VAL A 329 12.11 -31.60 -21.55
CA VAL A 329 10.97 -30.68 -21.71
C VAL A 329 10.66 -29.97 -20.38
N MET A 330 10.70 -30.68 -19.25
CA MET A 330 10.52 -30.07 -17.93
C MET A 330 11.67 -29.11 -17.58
N LYS A 331 12.91 -29.44 -17.95
CA LYS A 331 14.08 -28.57 -17.79
C LYS A 331 13.91 -27.27 -18.58
N PHE A 332 13.54 -27.36 -19.86
CA PHE A 332 13.20 -26.22 -20.71
C PHE A 332 12.15 -25.34 -20.06
N PHE A 333 11.00 -25.89 -19.68
CA PHE A 333 9.94 -25.08 -19.07
C PHE A 333 10.39 -24.41 -17.76
N LYS A 334 11.19 -25.08 -16.93
CA LYS A 334 11.68 -24.53 -15.67
C LYS A 334 12.69 -23.40 -15.89
N ILE A 335 13.68 -23.61 -16.76
CA ILE A 335 14.75 -22.64 -17.03
C ILE A 335 14.17 -21.41 -17.73
N THR A 336 13.35 -21.62 -18.76
CA THR A 336 12.78 -20.51 -19.52
C THR A 336 11.71 -19.76 -18.74
N ALA A 337 10.93 -20.41 -17.88
CA ALA A 337 10.08 -19.69 -16.93
C ALA A 337 10.91 -18.78 -16.02
N ARG A 338 12.04 -19.28 -15.49
CA ARG A 338 12.94 -18.51 -14.62
C ARG A 338 13.54 -17.32 -15.35
N SER A 339 14.02 -17.49 -16.58
CA SER A 339 14.57 -16.38 -17.37
C SER A 339 13.49 -15.31 -17.67
N HIS A 340 12.22 -15.70 -17.80
CA HIS A 340 11.10 -14.77 -18.02
C HIS A 340 10.39 -14.30 -16.75
N GLY A 341 10.97 -14.55 -15.58
CA GLY A 341 10.50 -13.93 -14.34
C GLY A 341 9.31 -14.63 -13.70
N PHE A 342 9.14 -15.94 -13.87
CA PHE A 342 8.15 -16.74 -13.12
C PHE A 342 8.63 -18.16 -12.79
N GLN A 343 8.03 -18.83 -11.81
CA GLN A 343 8.31 -20.25 -11.56
C GLN A 343 7.32 -21.13 -12.31
N TYR A 344 7.84 -22.16 -12.99
CA TYR A 344 7.03 -23.21 -13.57
C TYR A 344 6.54 -24.19 -12.48
N GLN A 345 5.23 -24.36 -12.34
CA GLN A 345 4.65 -25.38 -11.46
C GLN A 345 4.36 -26.65 -12.26
N SER A 346 5.16 -27.69 -12.06
CA SER A 346 4.90 -29.01 -12.65
C SER A 346 3.53 -29.54 -12.22
N GLY A 347 2.66 -29.88 -13.18
CA GLY A 347 1.35 -30.51 -12.93
C GLY A 347 0.18 -29.58 -12.65
N GLY A 348 0.34 -28.26 -12.74
CA GLY A 348 -0.76 -27.30 -12.59
C GLY A 348 -1.60 -27.13 -13.87
N ARG A 349 -2.93 -26.92 -13.73
CA ARG A 349 -3.84 -26.53 -14.83
C ARG A 349 -3.54 -25.16 -15.45
N ASN A 350 -2.55 -24.42 -14.95
CA ASN A 350 -2.34 -23.02 -15.30
C ASN A 350 -1.03 -22.81 -16.05
N GLY A 351 -1.16 -22.65 -17.38
CA GLY A 351 -0.24 -21.87 -18.21
C GLY A 351 1.01 -22.61 -18.65
N SER A 352 1.08 -23.00 -19.92
CA SER A 352 2.40 -23.24 -20.53
C SER A 352 3.20 -21.92 -20.49
N LEU A 353 4.54 -21.97 -20.45
CA LEU A 353 5.40 -20.78 -20.64
C LEU A 353 4.92 -19.94 -21.83
N LEU A 354 4.45 -20.65 -22.86
CA LEU A 354 4.04 -20.13 -24.13
C LEU A 354 2.71 -19.36 -24.08
N ASP A 355 1.84 -19.68 -23.13
CA ASP A 355 0.59 -18.95 -22.90
C ASP A 355 0.85 -17.50 -22.40
N HIS A 356 2.04 -17.25 -21.85
CA HIS A 356 2.47 -15.95 -21.33
C HIS A 356 3.10 -15.05 -22.41
N TYR A 357 3.41 -15.63 -23.57
CA TYR A 357 4.08 -14.98 -24.69
C TYR A 357 3.13 -14.37 -25.72
N LEU A 358 1.83 -14.42 -25.44
CA LEU A 358 0.81 -13.99 -26.38
C LEU A 358 0.28 -12.61 -26.00
N LYS A 359 0.32 -11.69 -26.97
CA LYS A 359 -0.30 -10.37 -26.83
C LYS A 359 -1.80 -10.52 -26.60
N LYS A 360 -2.39 -9.65 -25.78
CA LYS A 360 -3.85 -9.58 -25.60
C LYS A 360 -4.51 -9.26 -26.94
N LYS A 361 -5.71 -9.81 -27.17
CA LYS A 361 -6.57 -9.44 -28.31
C LYS A 361 -7.57 -8.35 -27.94
N THR A 362 -7.99 -8.28 -26.68
CA THR A 362 -8.94 -7.28 -26.17
C THR A 362 -8.50 -6.75 -24.80
N ALA A 363 -8.90 -5.52 -24.46
CA ALA A 363 -8.49 -4.84 -23.23
C ALA A 363 -8.95 -5.58 -21.96
N THR A 364 -10.05 -6.32 -22.04
CA THR A 364 -10.66 -7.08 -20.93
C THR A 364 -10.10 -8.48 -20.78
N GLU A 365 -9.28 -8.94 -21.72
CA GLU A 365 -8.68 -10.26 -21.71
C GLU A 365 -7.75 -10.42 -20.50
N GLN A 366 -7.93 -11.50 -19.74
CA GLN A 366 -7.03 -11.85 -18.65
C GLN A 366 -5.72 -12.41 -19.20
N ASN A 367 -4.65 -11.67 -19.00
CA ASN A 367 -3.29 -12.17 -19.17
C ASN A 367 -2.42 -11.59 -18.05
N VAL A 368 -2.23 -12.38 -17.00
CA VAL A 368 -1.57 -11.94 -15.76
C VAL A 368 -0.18 -11.37 -16.01
N ILE A 369 0.60 -11.91 -16.96
CA ILE A 369 1.96 -11.44 -17.21
C ILE A 369 1.94 -10.10 -17.96
N ILE A 370 1.06 -9.96 -18.94
CA ILE A 370 0.86 -8.68 -19.64
C ILE A 370 0.28 -7.62 -18.68
N ASP A 371 -0.68 -8.00 -17.84
CA ASP A 371 -1.21 -7.15 -16.76
C ASP A 371 -0.09 -6.71 -15.80
N GLN A 372 0.88 -7.59 -15.53
CA GLN A 372 2.04 -7.23 -14.69
C GLN A 372 2.96 -6.18 -15.33
N ILE A 373 3.01 -6.05 -16.66
CA ILE A 373 3.74 -4.95 -17.32
C ILE A 373 3.08 -3.62 -16.97
N GLY A 374 1.77 -3.54 -17.18
CA GLY A 374 0.98 -2.36 -16.80
C GLY A 374 1.06 -2.06 -15.31
N TRP A 375 1.06 -3.10 -14.46
CA TRP A 375 1.18 -2.96 -13.01
C TRP A 375 2.53 -2.36 -12.59
N CYS A 376 3.64 -2.82 -13.19
CA CYS A 376 4.97 -2.27 -12.91
C CYS A 376 5.02 -0.79 -13.30
N LEU A 377 4.52 -0.46 -14.49
CA LEU A 377 4.48 0.91 -14.98
C LEU A 377 3.59 1.82 -14.13
N ALA A 378 2.41 1.34 -13.73
CA ALA A 378 1.50 2.07 -12.85
C ALA A 378 2.13 2.38 -11.49
N ASN A 379 2.85 1.42 -10.90
CA ASN A 379 3.54 1.64 -9.63
C ASN A 379 4.69 2.63 -9.79
N LEU A 380 5.50 2.54 -10.85
CA LEU A 380 6.55 3.52 -11.13
C LEU A 380 5.98 4.93 -11.34
N LEU A 381 4.86 5.05 -12.06
CA LEU A 381 4.13 6.30 -12.21
C LEU A 381 3.69 6.86 -10.84
N MET A 382 3.05 6.04 -10.00
CA MET A 382 2.63 6.46 -8.65
C MET A 382 3.79 6.84 -7.74
N ILE A 383 4.93 6.14 -7.84
CA ILE A 383 6.14 6.43 -7.06
C ILE A 383 6.73 7.78 -7.48
N GLN A 384 6.81 8.04 -8.79
CA GLN A 384 7.43 9.26 -9.33
C GLN A 384 6.54 10.50 -9.18
N THR A 385 5.21 10.34 -9.26
CA THR A 385 4.27 11.47 -9.31
C THR A 385 3.43 11.62 -8.03
N GLY A 386 3.52 10.68 -7.09
CA GLY A 386 2.74 10.69 -5.85
C GLY A 386 1.23 10.54 -6.02
N ILE A 387 0.73 10.22 -7.22
CA ILE A 387 -0.71 10.08 -7.45
C ILE A 387 -1.30 8.82 -6.83
N ASN A 388 -2.60 8.84 -6.56
CA ASN A 388 -3.32 7.67 -6.08
C ASN A 388 -3.51 6.63 -7.20
N LYS A 389 -3.63 5.36 -6.82
CA LYS A 389 -3.96 4.26 -7.74
C LYS A 389 -5.20 4.56 -8.58
N GLU A 390 -6.27 5.07 -7.98
CA GLU A 390 -7.50 5.44 -8.71
C GLU A 390 -7.26 6.45 -9.84
N VAL A 391 -6.32 7.38 -9.64
CA VAL A 391 -5.96 8.42 -10.62
C VAL A 391 -5.16 7.79 -11.75
N ALA A 392 -4.12 7.01 -11.43
CA ALA A 392 -3.32 6.29 -12.41
C ALA A 392 -4.19 5.37 -13.30
N MET A 393 -5.18 4.71 -12.70
CA MET A 393 -6.07 3.75 -13.36
C MET A 393 -7.18 4.40 -14.20
N SER A 394 -7.40 5.71 -14.05
CA SER A 394 -8.46 6.45 -14.75
C SER A 394 -7.92 7.45 -15.77
N MET A 395 -6.60 7.49 -15.95
CA MET A 395 -5.96 8.27 -17.02
C MET A 395 -6.53 7.85 -18.37
N PRO A 396 -7.08 8.76 -19.18
CA PRO A 396 -7.63 8.41 -20.49
C PRO A 396 -6.50 8.09 -21.48
N SER A 397 -6.81 7.29 -22.50
CA SER A 397 -5.83 6.98 -23.56
C SER A 397 -5.69 8.11 -24.57
N ILE A 398 -6.82 8.75 -24.90
CA ILE A 398 -6.93 9.81 -25.89
C ILE A 398 -7.17 11.14 -25.16
N GLY A 399 -6.49 12.18 -25.60
CA GLY A 399 -6.70 13.54 -25.16
C GLY A 399 -7.91 14.21 -25.82
N GLU A 400 -8.21 15.44 -25.42
CA GLU A 400 -9.33 16.21 -25.98
C GLU A 400 -9.17 16.49 -27.49
N ASP A 401 -7.93 16.47 -27.99
CA ASP A 401 -7.57 16.66 -29.40
C ASP A 401 -7.67 15.39 -30.24
N GLY A 402 -8.15 14.28 -29.66
CA GLY A 402 -8.31 13.00 -30.36
C GLY A 402 -7.01 12.20 -30.56
N ARG A 403 -5.86 12.72 -30.10
CA ARG A 403 -4.57 12.03 -30.17
C ARG A 403 -4.23 11.36 -28.84
N SER A 404 -3.17 10.56 -28.81
CA SER A 404 -2.68 9.95 -27.56
C SER A 404 -2.48 11.03 -26.49
N ILE A 405 -2.91 10.75 -25.26
CA ILE A 405 -2.71 11.63 -24.12
C ILE A 405 -1.23 11.96 -23.90
N LEU A 406 -0.31 11.07 -24.31
CA LEU A 406 1.14 11.25 -24.18
C LEU A 406 1.71 12.34 -25.08
N LEU A 407 0.96 12.76 -26.12
CA LEU A 407 1.36 13.82 -27.05
C LEU A 407 0.94 15.21 -26.57
N ARG A 408 0.14 15.30 -25.51
CA ARG A 408 -0.26 16.57 -24.93
C ARG A 408 0.93 17.18 -24.19
N LYS A 409 1.46 18.28 -24.73
CA LYS A 409 2.51 19.07 -24.09
C LYS A 409 1.92 20.08 -23.10
N ASP A 410 2.63 20.38 -22.02
CA ASP A 410 2.26 21.46 -21.11
C ASP A 410 2.44 22.83 -21.83
N PRO A 411 1.38 23.67 -21.92
CA PRO A 411 1.49 24.99 -22.55
C PRO A 411 2.26 26.01 -21.70
N ILE A 412 2.53 25.74 -20.42
CA ILE A 412 3.12 26.69 -19.46
C ILE A 412 4.66 26.55 -19.41
N PHE A 413 5.18 25.33 -19.48
CA PHE A 413 6.62 25.04 -19.40
C PHE A 413 7.18 24.68 -20.78
N VAL A 414 7.62 25.72 -21.49
CA VAL A 414 8.17 25.63 -22.85
C VAL A 414 9.67 25.89 -22.79
N ALA A 415 10.48 25.05 -23.44
CA ALA A 415 11.91 25.27 -23.58
C ALA A 415 12.19 26.51 -24.46
N ALA A 416 13.44 26.99 -24.43
CA ALA A 416 13.84 28.20 -25.16
C ALA A 416 13.64 28.12 -26.69
N ASP A 417 13.46 26.92 -27.23
CA ASP A 417 13.18 26.62 -28.64
C ASP A 417 11.68 26.56 -28.98
N GLY A 418 10.79 26.78 -28.01
CA GLY A 418 9.34 26.74 -28.22
C GLY A 418 8.71 25.35 -28.08
N GLU A 419 9.48 24.31 -27.74
CA GLU A 419 8.92 22.98 -27.48
C GLU A 419 8.59 22.76 -25.99
N GLY A 420 7.37 22.28 -25.69
CA GLY A 420 7.00 21.89 -24.32
C GLY A 420 7.91 20.80 -23.77
N THR A 421 8.40 20.96 -22.54
CA THR A 421 9.38 20.03 -21.91
C THR A 421 8.73 18.80 -21.28
N ASP A 422 7.43 18.91 -20.97
CA ASP A 422 6.69 17.97 -20.15
C ASP A 422 5.41 17.52 -20.88
N ALA A 423 5.06 16.25 -20.67
CA ALA A 423 3.76 15.70 -21.05
C ALA A 423 2.75 15.97 -19.94
N ALA A 424 1.66 16.65 -20.30
CA ALA A 424 0.58 17.02 -19.40
C ALA A 424 -0.57 16.01 -19.48
N LEU A 425 -0.61 15.08 -18.53
CA LEU A 425 -1.63 14.03 -18.42
C LEU A 425 -2.62 14.38 -17.30
N TRP A 426 -3.71 13.64 -17.21
CA TRP A 426 -4.66 13.76 -16.10
C TRP A 426 -5.34 12.44 -15.78
N GLY A 427 -5.82 12.31 -14.55
CA GLY A 427 -6.70 11.24 -14.12
C GLY A 427 -7.81 11.75 -13.22
N TYR A 428 -8.65 10.84 -12.75
CA TYR A 428 -9.82 11.18 -11.94
C TYR A 428 -9.73 10.55 -10.55
N LYS A 429 -10.15 11.34 -9.55
CA LYS A 429 -10.35 10.90 -8.19
C LYS A 429 -11.83 10.99 -7.84
N GLU A 430 -12.42 9.89 -7.37
CA GLU A 430 -13.81 9.91 -6.92
C GLU A 430 -13.90 10.56 -5.54
N ARG A 431 -14.88 11.47 -5.35
CA ARG A 431 -15.20 12.04 -4.05
C ARG A 431 -16.55 11.53 -3.57
N SER A 432 -16.74 11.54 -2.25
CA SER A 432 -18.05 11.28 -1.65
C SER A 432 -19.10 12.22 -2.26
N LYS A 433 -20.26 11.66 -2.59
CA LYS A 433 -21.41 12.46 -3.08
C LYS A 433 -21.71 13.54 -2.02
N PRO A 434 -21.93 14.80 -2.41
CA PRO A 434 -22.26 15.29 -3.76
C PRO A 434 -21.07 15.80 -4.60
N ARG A 435 -19.83 15.74 -4.13
CA ARG A 435 -18.69 16.48 -4.72
C ARG A 435 -18.16 15.96 -6.08
N GLY A 436 -18.75 14.91 -6.65
CA GLY A 436 -18.41 14.41 -7.99
C GLY A 436 -16.99 13.85 -8.15
N ARG A 437 -16.46 13.89 -9.38
CA ARG A 437 -15.08 13.47 -9.71
C ARG A 437 -14.17 14.70 -9.76
N LYS A 438 -13.00 14.63 -9.12
CA LYS A 438 -11.94 15.65 -9.22
C LYS A 438 -10.92 15.23 -10.26
N VAL A 439 -10.58 16.13 -11.19
CA VAL A 439 -9.47 15.95 -12.12
C VAL A 439 -8.16 16.21 -11.37
N ILE A 440 -7.19 15.33 -11.54
CA ILE A 440 -5.85 15.43 -10.96
C ILE A 440 -4.85 15.51 -12.12
N PRO A 441 -4.13 16.63 -12.29
CA PRO A 441 -3.09 16.77 -13.31
C PRO A 441 -1.87 15.92 -12.96
N ILE A 442 -1.16 15.45 -13.98
CA ILE A 442 0.04 14.62 -13.87
C ILE A 442 1.06 15.15 -14.88
N GLN A 443 2.22 15.59 -14.42
CA GLN A 443 3.29 16.10 -15.27
C GLN A 443 4.43 15.10 -15.34
N ILE A 444 4.89 14.79 -16.55
CA ILE A 444 6.00 13.86 -16.78
C ILE A 444 6.99 14.47 -17.76
N PRO A 445 8.25 14.69 -17.39
CA PRO A 445 9.26 15.22 -18.31
C PRO A 445 9.44 14.30 -19.52
N LEU A 446 9.47 14.87 -20.73
CA LEU A 446 9.62 14.11 -21.98
C LEU A 446 10.97 13.38 -22.07
N SER A 447 12.00 13.92 -21.42
CA SER A 447 13.33 13.31 -21.31
C SER A 447 13.39 12.12 -20.35
N SER A 448 12.37 11.94 -19.50
CA SER A 448 12.40 10.95 -18.43
C SER A 448 12.31 9.50 -18.95
N PRO A 449 12.94 8.53 -18.25
CA PRO A 449 12.76 7.11 -18.56
C PRO A 449 11.29 6.66 -18.48
N LEU A 450 10.52 7.24 -17.55
CA LEU A 450 9.10 6.92 -17.38
C LEU A 450 8.28 7.27 -18.62
N TYR A 451 8.54 8.42 -19.26
CA TYR A 451 7.87 8.79 -20.51
C TYR A 451 8.15 7.78 -21.63
N LYS A 452 9.41 7.36 -21.80
CA LYS A 452 9.79 6.31 -22.77
C LYS A 452 9.09 4.99 -22.48
N MET A 453 8.94 4.62 -21.21
CA MET A 453 8.21 3.41 -20.80
C MET A 453 6.71 3.52 -21.07
N LEU A 454 6.09 4.69 -20.92
CA LEU A 454 4.70 4.92 -21.30
C LEU A 454 4.49 4.76 -22.80
N LEU A 455 5.39 5.28 -23.63
CA LEU A 455 5.38 5.09 -25.09
C LEU A 455 5.52 3.61 -25.47
N ASP A 456 6.46 2.89 -24.85
CA ASP A 456 6.63 1.45 -25.06
C ASP A 456 5.35 0.68 -24.67
N TYR A 457 4.72 1.03 -23.55
CA TYR A 457 3.48 0.38 -23.14
C TYR A 457 2.34 0.63 -24.13
N GLU A 458 2.14 1.87 -24.56
CA GLU A 458 1.12 2.24 -25.53
C GLU A 458 1.29 1.50 -26.87
N ARG A 459 2.53 1.37 -27.34
CA ARG A 459 2.83 0.68 -28.60
C ARG A 459 2.66 -0.83 -28.49
N TYR A 460 3.31 -1.45 -27.50
CA TYR A 460 3.50 -2.89 -27.48
C TYR A 460 2.43 -3.65 -26.68
N VAL A 461 1.87 -3.03 -25.63
CA VAL A 461 0.97 -3.71 -24.68
C VAL A 461 -0.49 -3.32 -24.91
N LYS A 462 -0.75 -2.03 -25.07
CA LYS A 462 -2.10 -1.48 -25.20
C LYS A 462 -2.81 -2.04 -26.44
N VAL A 463 -4.12 -2.28 -26.31
CA VAL A 463 -4.93 -2.80 -27.43
C VAL A 463 -6.15 -1.95 -27.77
N ASP A 464 -6.64 -1.10 -26.86
CA ASP A 464 -7.82 -0.26 -27.08
C ASP A 464 -7.54 1.20 -26.73
N GLN A 465 -7.82 2.12 -27.66
CA GLN A 465 -7.59 3.56 -27.48
C GLN A 465 -8.81 4.31 -26.90
N THR A 466 -9.97 3.66 -26.79
CA THR A 466 -11.22 4.32 -26.35
C THR A 466 -11.41 4.35 -24.83
N GLY A 467 -10.58 3.61 -24.09
CA GLY A 467 -10.70 3.43 -22.65
C GLY A 467 -9.59 4.10 -21.82
N PRO A 468 -9.38 3.64 -20.57
CA PRO A 468 -8.22 4.03 -19.77
C PRO A 468 -6.90 3.67 -20.45
N PHE A 469 -5.87 4.47 -20.21
CA PHE A 469 -4.54 4.27 -20.76
C PHE A 469 -3.97 2.90 -20.34
N LEU A 470 -4.04 2.59 -19.04
CA LEU A 470 -3.61 1.30 -18.49
C LEU A 470 -4.77 0.29 -18.43
N GLU A 471 -4.57 -0.90 -19.00
CA GLU A 471 -5.63 -1.88 -19.28
C GLU A 471 -5.47 -3.13 -18.41
N PHE A 472 -6.45 -3.38 -17.53
CA PHE A 472 -6.40 -4.49 -16.59
C PHE A 472 -7.72 -5.25 -16.51
N GLY A 473 -7.64 -6.58 -16.37
CA GLY A 473 -8.78 -7.39 -15.98
C GLY A 473 -9.27 -7.06 -14.56
N LYS A 474 -10.59 -7.05 -14.33
CA LYS A 474 -11.19 -6.75 -13.01
C LYS A 474 -10.62 -7.61 -11.87
N SER A 475 -10.35 -8.90 -12.15
CA SER A 475 -9.76 -9.84 -11.19
C SER A 475 -8.33 -9.45 -10.78
N PHE A 476 -7.56 -8.87 -11.70
CA PHE A 476 -6.20 -8.42 -11.46
C PHE A 476 -6.19 -7.19 -10.54
N VAL A 477 -7.06 -6.21 -10.80
CA VAL A 477 -7.20 -5.00 -9.98
C VAL A 477 -7.55 -5.33 -8.52
N ASN A 478 -8.42 -6.32 -8.31
CA ASN A 478 -8.74 -6.83 -6.97
C ASN A 478 -7.57 -7.52 -6.26
N GLY A 479 -6.55 -7.96 -7.02
CA GLY A 479 -5.32 -8.56 -6.53
C GLY A 479 -4.10 -7.64 -6.63
N TRP A 480 -4.29 -6.31 -6.73
CA TRP A 480 -3.22 -5.36 -7.03
C TRP A 480 -2.00 -5.48 -6.11
N SER A 481 -2.22 -5.59 -4.81
CA SER A 481 -1.13 -5.64 -3.80
C SER A 481 -0.26 -6.89 -3.91
N THR A 482 -0.70 -7.90 -4.66
CA THR A 482 0.00 -9.17 -4.88
C THR A 482 0.24 -9.43 -6.37
N ALA A 483 0.23 -8.36 -7.19
CA ALA A 483 0.42 -8.44 -8.64
C ALA A 483 -0.47 -9.51 -9.32
N GLY A 484 -1.74 -9.61 -8.89
CA GLY A 484 -2.71 -10.56 -9.43
C GLY A 484 -2.74 -11.95 -8.77
N ARG A 485 -2.37 -12.06 -7.48
CA ARG A 485 -2.38 -13.32 -6.67
C ARG A 485 -1.38 -14.40 -7.12
N LYS A 486 -0.41 -14.08 -7.98
CA LYS A 486 0.71 -14.99 -8.24
C LYS A 486 1.78 -14.79 -7.16
N LYS A 487 1.81 -15.69 -6.17
CA LYS A 487 2.88 -15.81 -5.15
C LYS A 487 4.30 -15.72 -5.72
N LEU A 488 4.47 -16.01 -7.00
CA LEU A 488 5.73 -16.20 -7.69
C LEU A 488 6.46 -14.91 -8.09
N PHE A 489 5.74 -13.79 -8.27
CA PHE A 489 6.36 -12.55 -8.77
C PHE A 489 7.34 -11.96 -7.75
N THR A 490 6.96 -11.96 -6.47
CA THR A 490 7.84 -11.55 -5.36
C THR A 490 8.81 -12.64 -4.93
N THR A 491 8.72 -13.88 -5.44
CA THR A 491 9.69 -14.94 -5.08
C THR A 491 11.02 -14.82 -5.83
N LEU A 492 11.01 -14.24 -7.03
CA LEU A 492 12.24 -14.06 -7.82
C LEU A 492 13.01 -12.81 -7.43
N TYR A 493 12.28 -11.77 -7.04
CA TYR A 493 12.81 -10.53 -6.51
C TYR A 493 12.13 -10.31 -5.15
N PRO A 494 12.57 -11.05 -4.12
CA PRO A 494 12.06 -10.86 -2.79
C PRO A 494 12.36 -9.43 -2.35
N ILE A 495 11.33 -8.77 -1.83
CA ILE A 495 11.48 -7.48 -1.18
C ILE A 495 11.51 -7.75 0.31
N TYR A 496 12.57 -7.32 0.97
CA TYR A 496 12.72 -7.42 2.41
C TYR A 496 12.44 -6.07 3.06
N ASP A 497 11.69 -6.11 4.16
CA ASP A 497 11.55 -4.96 5.05
C ASP A 497 12.83 -4.69 5.84
N ASP A 498 12.85 -3.61 6.61
CA ASP A 498 14.01 -3.20 7.39
C ASP A 498 14.38 -4.20 8.50
N ASN A 499 13.47 -5.12 8.84
CA ASN A 499 13.69 -6.18 9.81
C ASN A 499 14.14 -7.50 9.15
N GLY A 500 14.36 -7.51 7.83
CA GLY A 500 14.73 -8.69 7.06
C GLY A 500 13.57 -9.65 6.76
N ASN A 501 12.32 -9.28 7.05
CA ASN A 501 11.16 -10.08 6.71
C ASN A 501 10.74 -9.81 5.26
N MET A 502 10.37 -10.87 4.54
CA MET A 502 9.88 -10.73 3.16
C MET A 502 8.48 -10.10 3.14
N LEU A 503 8.32 -9.04 2.35
CA LEU A 503 7.03 -8.41 2.11
C LEU A 503 6.11 -9.32 1.30
N ASN A 504 4.92 -9.59 1.85
CA ASN A 504 3.89 -10.40 1.19
C ASN A 504 2.99 -9.58 0.25
N SER A 505 3.02 -8.25 0.36
CA SER A 505 2.19 -7.35 -0.42
C SER A 505 2.79 -5.95 -0.57
N ILE A 506 2.48 -5.30 -1.69
CA ILE A 506 2.86 -3.92 -1.99
C ILE A 506 1.64 -3.01 -1.86
N GLU A 507 1.72 -2.03 -0.97
CA GLU A 507 0.65 -1.11 -0.61
C GLU A 507 0.85 0.24 -1.29
N THR A 508 0.05 0.52 -2.31
CA THR A 508 0.14 1.77 -3.08
C THR A 508 -0.02 3.06 -2.26
N PRO A 509 -0.80 3.12 -1.15
CA PRO A 509 -0.85 4.34 -0.32
C PRO A 509 0.51 4.74 0.28
N ARG A 510 1.42 3.78 0.51
CA ARG A 510 2.75 4.06 1.06
C ARG A 510 3.64 4.81 0.08
N PHE A 511 3.47 4.63 -1.23
CA PHE A 511 4.21 5.38 -2.26
C PHE A 511 3.99 6.88 -2.13
N ARG A 512 2.72 7.28 -1.94
CA ARG A 512 2.35 8.68 -1.78
C ARG A 512 2.92 9.30 -0.50
N LYS A 513 3.02 8.54 0.59
CA LYS A 513 3.69 8.97 1.83
C LYS A 513 5.18 9.25 1.60
N VAL A 514 5.88 8.35 0.89
CA VAL A 514 7.30 8.54 0.54
C VAL A 514 7.48 9.75 -0.37
N PHE A 515 6.67 9.88 -1.41
CA PHE A 515 6.71 11.03 -2.32
C PHE A 515 6.49 12.36 -1.58
N ALA A 516 5.46 12.43 -0.72
CA ALA A 516 5.18 13.60 0.10
C ALA A 516 6.36 14.00 0.99
N THR A 517 7.01 13.01 1.60
CA THR A 517 8.18 13.22 2.48
C THR A 517 9.38 13.74 1.68
N ARG A 518 9.62 13.21 0.48
CA ARG A 518 10.68 13.68 -0.41
C ARG A 518 10.44 15.11 -0.88
N GLN A 519 9.24 15.42 -1.37
CA GLN A 519 8.90 16.79 -1.78
C GLN A 519 9.07 17.77 -0.62
N LEU A 520 8.68 17.38 0.61
CA LEU A 520 8.93 18.20 1.79
C LEU A 520 10.43 18.51 1.96
N LEU A 521 11.29 17.50 1.91
CA LEU A 521 12.75 17.67 2.05
C LEU A 521 13.33 18.57 0.96
N ASP A 522 12.96 18.33 -0.30
CA ASP A 522 13.44 19.11 -1.45
C ASP A 522 12.98 20.57 -1.36
N ARG A 523 11.82 20.84 -0.76
CA ARG A 523 11.28 22.20 -0.58
C ARG A 523 11.85 22.92 0.63
N ILE A 524 12.12 22.23 1.75
CA ILE A 524 12.74 22.84 2.95
C ILE A 524 14.13 23.41 2.65
N ALA A 525 14.85 22.83 1.69
CA ALA A 525 16.06 23.41 1.15
C ALA A 525 15.76 24.74 0.42
N GLY A 526 15.81 25.86 1.16
CA GLY A 526 15.69 27.22 0.59
C GLY A 526 14.45 28.02 1.00
N ILE A 527 13.73 27.61 2.04
CA ILE A 527 12.53 28.33 2.50
C ILE A 527 12.88 29.42 3.50
N LYS A 528 12.29 30.60 3.29
CA LYS A 528 12.41 31.79 4.14
C LYS A 528 11.21 32.00 5.09
N ASP A 529 10.08 31.34 4.85
CA ASP A 529 8.83 31.48 5.64
C ASP A 529 7.97 30.19 5.67
N ALA A 530 7.33 29.91 6.80
CA ALA A 530 6.54 28.71 7.06
C ALA A 530 5.22 28.65 6.25
N ASN A 531 4.64 29.78 5.86
CA ASN A 531 3.43 29.82 5.04
C ASN A 531 3.71 29.38 3.58
N ASP A 532 4.85 29.80 3.03
CA ASP A 532 5.28 29.42 1.68
C ASP A 532 5.58 27.90 1.58
N LEU A 533 6.13 27.30 2.65
CA LEU A 533 6.27 25.85 2.78
C LEU A 533 4.91 25.13 2.71
N ALA A 534 3.95 25.61 3.50
CA ALA A 534 2.64 24.98 3.63
C ALA A 534 1.84 25.01 2.31
N GLU A 535 1.88 26.11 1.56
CA GLU A 535 1.20 26.22 0.28
C GLU A 535 1.83 25.33 -0.79
N LYS A 536 3.17 25.30 -0.91
CA LYS A 536 3.88 24.47 -1.88
C LYS A 536 3.63 22.97 -1.69
N ILE A 537 3.62 22.48 -0.44
CA ILE A 537 3.34 21.06 -0.16
C ILE A 537 1.86 20.73 -0.43
N ARG A 538 0.94 21.64 -0.09
CA ARG A 538 -0.50 21.48 -0.37
C ARG A 538 -0.75 21.30 -1.85
N ASP A 539 -0.07 22.10 -2.67
CA ASP A 539 -0.22 22.11 -4.13
C ASP A 539 0.40 20.85 -4.76
N ASP A 540 1.61 20.45 -4.36
CA ASP A 540 2.27 19.22 -4.83
C ASP A 540 1.44 17.95 -4.53
N LEU A 541 0.69 17.94 -3.41
CA LEU A 541 -0.17 16.81 -3.02
C LEU A 541 -1.64 16.99 -3.42
N ASN A 542 -2.05 18.09 -4.04
CA ASN A 542 -3.43 18.35 -4.46
C ASN A 542 -4.49 18.23 -3.33
N HIS A 543 -4.11 18.52 -2.08
CA HIS A 543 -5.00 18.45 -0.91
C HIS A 543 -5.73 19.78 -0.68
N GLU A 544 -6.99 19.73 -0.24
CA GLU A 544 -7.78 20.95 0.07
C GLU A 544 -7.37 21.63 1.38
N ARG A 545 -6.80 20.87 2.32
CA ARG A 545 -6.45 21.35 3.66
C ARG A 545 -5.08 20.86 4.07
N LEU A 546 -4.27 21.76 4.62
CA LEU A 546 -2.94 21.48 5.15
C LEU A 546 -2.99 20.41 6.26
N ASP A 547 -4.02 20.43 7.11
CA ASP A 547 -4.21 19.46 8.20
C ASP A 547 -4.21 18.01 7.72
N THR A 548 -4.74 17.76 6.52
CA THR A 548 -4.76 16.40 5.95
C THR A 548 -3.35 15.97 5.55
N THR A 549 -2.54 16.88 5.02
CA THR A 549 -1.14 16.66 4.70
C THR A 549 -0.31 16.43 5.95
N LEU A 550 -0.44 17.33 6.93
CA LEU A 550 0.34 17.32 8.17
C LEU A 550 0.06 16.05 8.99
N ASN A 551 -1.23 15.73 9.23
CA ASN A 551 -1.62 14.64 10.13
C ASN A 551 -1.54 13.24 9.51
N HIS A 552 -1.75 13.10 8.19
CA HIS A 552 -1.78 11.76 7.57
C HIS A 552 -0.48 11.37 6.85
N TYR A 553 0.37 12.35 6.51
CA TYR A 553 1.56 12.10 5.68
C TYR A 553 2.87 12.54 6.32
N LEU A 554 2.89 13.63 7.11
CA LEU A 554 4.13 14.16 7.67
C LEU A 554 4.39 13.69 9.11
N LEU A 555 3.46 13.96 10.03
CA LEU A 555 3.60 13.63 11.45
C LEU A 555 3.60 12.12 11.76
N LYS A 556 3.11 11.31 10.82
CA LYS A 556 3.09 9.84 10.94
C LYS A 556 4.35 9.16 10.39
N THR A 557 5.29 9.93 9.83
CA THR A 557 6.56 9.38 9.33
C THR A 557 7.69 9.81 10.24
N HIS A 558 8.57 8.87 10.60
CA HIS A 558 9.73 9.15 11.46
C HIS A 558 10.60 10.29 10.89
N VAL A 559 10.81 10.29 9.57
CA VAL A 559 11.58 11.31 8.87
C VAL A 559 10.87 12.66 8.89
N GLY A 560 9.55 12.71 8.64
CA GLY A 560 8.79 13.96 8.65
C GLY A 560 8.78 14.64 10.02
N ARG A 561 8.75 13.87 11.12
CA ARG A 561 8.84 14.40 12.48
C ARG A 561 10.24 14.95 12.77
N SER A 562 11.31 14.19 12.47
CA SER A 562 12.68 14.67 12.64
C SER A 562 12.97 15.94 11.84
N VAL A 563 12.37 16.07 10.65
CA VAL A 563 12.51 17.27 9.80
C VAL A 563 11.78 18.48 10.38
N ILE A 564 10.59 18.29 10.95
CA ILE A 564 9.88 19.34 11.69
C ILE A 564 10.69 19.73 12.93
N ASP A 565 11.23 18.77 13.67
CA ASP A 565 12.05 19.04 14.85
C ASP A 565 13.35 19.79 14.48
N ILE A 566 13.99 19.43 13.36
CA ILE A 566 15.15 20.16 12.82
C ILE A 566 14.75 21.57 12.38
N ALA A 567 13.62 21.73 11.68
CA ALA A 567 13.13 23.04 11.26
C ALA A 567 12.81 23.92 12.47
N ILE A 568 12.14 23.37 13.50
CA ILE A 568 11.88 24.04 14.77
C ILE A 568 13.19 24.42 15.42
N ALA A 569 14.14 23.49 15.57
CA ALA A 569 15.45 23.72 16.18
C ALA A 569 16.26 24.78 15.41
N THR A 570 16.17 24.81 14.09
CA THR A 570 16.87 25.79 13.24
C THR A 570 16.23 27.16 13.38
N ILE A 571 14.90 27.26 13.28
CA ILE A 571 14.16 28.51 13.47
C ILE A 571 14.36 29.06 14.89
N THR A 572 14.30 28.20 15.92
CA THR A 572 14.55 28.63 17.30
C THR A 572 16.01 29.02 17.51
N SER A 573 16.98 28.32 16.91
CA SER A 573 18.39 28.72 16.97
C SER A 573 18.65 30.05 16.28
N GLU A 574 18.06 30.29 15.10
CA GLU A 574 18.15 31.58 14.40
C GLU A 574 17.50 32.70 15.19
N LYS A 575 16.29 32.48 15.74
CA LYS A 575 15.58 33.46 16.56
C LYS A 575 16.28 33.73 17.90
N LEU A 576 16.91 32.70 18.50
CA LEU A 576 17.73 32.85 19.69
C LEU A 576 19.00 33.65 19.37
N ALA A 577 19.67 33.37 18.26
CA ALA A 577 20.82 34.15 17.81
C ALA A 577 20.46 35.61 17.50
N GLU A 578 19.29 35.87 16.89
CA GLU A 578 18.75 37.21 16.67
C GLU A 578 18.43 37.93 17.99
N ALA A 579 17.89 37.21 18.99
CA ALA A 579 17.59 37.76 20.31
C ALA A 579 18.86 38.10 21.12
N LEU A 580 19.98 37.41 20.89
CA LEU A 580 21.27 37.61 21.56
C LEU A 580 22.15 38.67 20.89
N CYS A 581 21.70 39.30 19.81
CA CYS A 581 22.42 40.39 19.15
C CYS A 581 22.06 41.76 19.74
N PHE A 582 23.00 42.71 19.68
CA PHE A 582 22.71 44.13 19.92
C PHE A 582 21.69 44.63 18.88
N LYS A 583 20.56 45.17 19.35
CA LYS A 583 19.43 45.60 18.50
C LYS A 583 19.43 47.09 18.18
N GLY A 584 20.27 47.87 18.86
CA GLY A 584 20.33 49.32 18.71
C GLY A 584 21.10 49.79 17.48
N LYS A 585 21.36 51.10 17.42
CA LYS A 585 22.12 51.77 16.36
C LYS A 585 23.47 52.25 16.90
N ILE A 586 24.51 52.18 16.09
CA ILE A 586 25.82 52.74 16.43
C ILE A 586 26.01 54.09 15.72
N ALA A 587 26.37 55.14 16.46
CA ALA A 587 26.68 56.46 15.91
C ALA A 587 28.16 56.81 16.16
N LEU A 588 28.91 57.04 15.07
CA LEU A 588 30.35 57.31 15.11
C LEU A 588 30.67 58.81 15.31
N THR A 589 29.75 59.70 14.97
CA THR A 589 29.94 61.16 15.03
C THR A 589 28.89 61.82 15.92
N GLY A 590 29.22 62.09 17.18
CA GLY A 590 28.43 62.91 18.12
C GLY A 590 27.04 62.37 18.51
N GLY A 591 26.60 62.71 19.72
CA GLY A 591 25.26 62.36 20.21
C GLY A 591 24.16 63.03 19.39
N THR A 592 23.01 62.38 19.24
CA THR A 592 21.91 62.95 18.44
C THR A 592 21.14 63.98 19.29
N PRO A 593 20.90 65.21 18.81
CA PRO A 593 20.17 66.21 19.60
C PRO A 593 18.79 65.71 20.02
N GLY A 594 18.46 65.80 21.32
CA GLY A 594 17.16 65.42 21.86
C GLY A 594 17.04 64.01 22.43
N LYS A 595 18.09 63.19 22.39
CA LYS A 595 18.09 61.84 23.00
C LYS A 595 18.43 61.87 24.49
N ARG A 596 17.78 61.01 25.28
CA ARG A 596 18.07 60.88 26.72
C ARG A 596 19.33 60.05 26.91
N LYS A 597 20.37 60.66 27.46
CA LYS A 597 21.62 59.96 27.78
C LYS A 597 21.44 59.06 29.00
N VAL A 598 21.70 57.76 28.84
CA VAL A 598 21.77 56.78 29.93
C VAL A 598 23.14 56.10 29.91
N PHE A 599 23.42 55.23 30.89
CA PHE A 599 24.77 54.70 31.07
C PHE A 599 25.29 53.89 29.87
N LEU A 600 24.46 53.00 29.32
CA LEU A 600 24.87 52.06 28.27
C LEU A 600 24.53 52.54 26.85
N CYS A 601 23.71 53.57 26.70
CA CYS A 601 23.32 54.12 25.40
C CYS A 601 22.67 55.52 25.54
N GLU A 602 22.39 56.15 24.40
CA GLU A 602 21.40 57.21 24.26
C GLU A 602 20.05 56.58 23.89
N CYS A 603 19.00 56.85 24.66
CA CYS A 603 17.66 56.33 24.42
C CYS A 603 16.84 57.34 23.60
N ASP A 604 16.28 56.86 22.50
CA ASP A 604 15.44 57.65 21.59
C ASP A 604 14.06 57.94 22.19
N ASP A 605 13.46 56.97 22.88
CA ASP A 605 12.14 57.08 23.52
C ASP A 605 12.07 56.18 24.77
N PRO A 606 12.20 56.75 25.99
CA PRO A 606 12.14 55.97 27.23
C PRO A 606 10.71 55.57 27.62
N THR A 607 9.67 56.15 26.99
CA THR A 607 8.27 55.83 27.31
C THR A 607 7.76 54.60 26.57
N ASN A 608 8.48 54.16 25.53
CA ASN A 608 8.10 53.03 24.68
C ASN A 608 9.31 52.14 24.30
N PRO A 609 9.91 51.42 25.28
CA PRO A 609 11.03 50.52 24.99
C PRO A 609 10.59 49.25 24.26
N SER A 610 11.50 48.65 23.48
CA SER A 610 11.25 47.44 22.68
C SER A 610 11.76 46.14 23.31
N HIS A 611 12.07 46.15 24.62
CA HIS A 611 12.66 45.01 25.34
C HIS A 611 11.62 44.21 26.15
N ASP A 612 10.33 44.32 25.80
CA ASP A 612 9.18 43.55 26.32
C ASP A 612 8.99 43.52 27.85
N ALA A 613 9.71 44.35 28.61
CA ALA A 613 9.54 44.48 30.05
C ALA A 613 8.52 45.56 30.39
N TYR A 614 7.69 45.31 31.41
CA TYR A 614 6.67 46.25 31.85
C TYR A 614 7.28 47.56 32.36
N VAL A 615 6.77 48.70 31.88
CA VAL A 615 7.23 50.04 32.28
C VAL A 615 6.05 50.90 32.73
N ALA A 616 6.12 51.40 33.97
CA ALA A 616 5.18 52.39 34.49
C ALA A 616 5.73 53.81 34.22
N GLY A 617 5.32 54.41 33.10
CA GLY A 617 5.71 55.77 32.71
C GLY A 617 7.00 55.81 31.88
N GLU A 618 8.17 55.75 32.52
CA GLU A 618 9.47 55.81 31.85
C GLU A 618 10.36 54.61 32.19
N CYS A 619 11.07 54.10 31.18
CA CYS A 619 11.96 52.96 31.31
C CYS A 619 13.16 53.29 32.20
N LYS A 620 13.38 52.45 33.22
CA LYS A 620 14.54 52.50 34.13
C LYS A 620 15.40 51.23 34.07
N HIS A 621 15.11 50.34 33.13
CA HIS A 621 15.80 49.06 32.98
C HIS A 621 17.09 49.22 32.16
N TYR A 622 18.09 49.88 32.75
CA TYR A 622 19.35 50.19 32.05
C TYR A 622 20.08 48.95 31.54
N ASP A 623 19.96 47.82 32.25
CA ASP A 623 20.52 46.53 31.84
C ASP A 623 19.87 45.92 30.59
N LEU A 624 18.70 46.39 30.18
CA LEU A 624 18.00 45.94 28.96
C LEU A 624 18.22 46.89 27.77
N CYS A 625 18.95 47.99 27.95
CA CYS A 625 19.13 49.01 26.92
C CYS A 625 19.78 48.45 25.64
N LEU A 626 20.77 47.58 25.75
CA LEU A 626 21.48 47.04 24.58
C LEU A 626 20.62 46.06 23.76
N GLY A 627 19.60 45.45 24.38
CA GLY A 627 18.58 44.66 23.70
C GLY A 627 17.41 45.48 23.15
N CYS A 628 17.44 46.81 23.29
CA CYS A 628 16.37 47.71 22.84
C CYS A 628 16.74 48.38 21.51
N GLU A 629 15.83 48.35 20.54
CA GLU A 629 16.00 48.98 19.21
C GLU A 629 16.07 50.51 19.28
N ARG A 630 15.59 51.09 20.39
CA ARG A 630 15.64 52.53 20.67
C ARG A 630 16.99 52.99 21.22
N SER A 631 17.96 52.09 21.38
CA SER A 631 19.28 52.42 21.91
C SER A 631 20.21 52.92 20.80
N THR A 632 20.94 53.98 21.10
CA THR A 632 22.02 54.51 20.25
C THR A 632 23.34 54.46 21.02
N LEU A 633 24.31 53.74 20.48
CA LEU A 633 25.62 53.53 21.07
C LEU A 633 26.67 54.41 20.40
N THR A 634 27.51 55.05 21.20
CA THR A 634 28.60 55.96 20.77
C THR A 634 29.87 55.62 21.55
N ALA A 635 31.03 56.15 21.13
CA ALA A 635 32.31 55.92 21.79
C ALA A 635 32.28 56.19 23.31
N TYR A 636 31.47 57.17 23.74
CA TYR A 636 31.28 57.52 25.16
C TYR A 636 30.76 56.35 26.01
N HIS A 637 29.97 55.45 25.43
CA HIS A 637 29.30 54.38 26.16
C HIS A 637 30.18 53.13 26.33
N LEU A 638 31.23 52.96 25.52
CA LEU A 638 32.06 51.76 25.50
C LEU A 638 32.65 51.41 26.89
N PRO A 639 33.22 52.36 27.66
CA PRO A 639 33.80 52.02 28.98
C PRO A 639 32.74 51.51 29.97
N TYR A 640 31.51 52.03 29.88
CA TYR A 640 30.41 51.60 30.73
C TYR A 640 29.93 50.19 30.35
N ILE A 641 29.90 49.86 29.05
CA ILE A 641 29.57 48.51 28.59
C ILE A 641 30.63 47.51 29.07
N CYS A 642 31.93 47.84 28.94
CA CYS A 642 33.01 47.01 29.47
C CYS A 642 32.91 46.82 30.98
N LEU A 643 32.62 47.89 31.74
CA LEU A 643 32.43 47.79 33.20
C LEU A 643 31.21 46.92 33.55
N ARG A 644 30.11 47.00 32.80
CA ARG A 644 28.92 46.17 33.01
C ARG A 644 29.22 44.68 32.75
N ILE A 645 30.03 44.37 31.73
CA ILE A 645 30.50 43.00 31.46
C ILE A 645 31.28 42.45 32.67
N LEU A 646 32.19 43.24 33.25
CA LEU A 646 32.93 42.84 34.46
C LEU A 646 31.98 42.58 35.64
N GLN A 647 30.95 43.42 35.80
CA GLN A 647 29.92 43.21 36.84
C GLN A 647 29.15 41.90 36.61
N TYR A 648 28.81 41.54 35.36
CA TYR A 648 28.18 40.25 35.04
C TYR A 648 29.12 39.07 35.33
N GLU A 649 30.40 39.18 35.02
CA GLU A 649 31.39 38.12 35.29
C GLU A 649 31.62 37.90 36.79
N ASP A 650 31.60 38.97 37.59
CA ASP A 650 31.63 38.86 39.05
C ASP A 650 30.37 38.19 39.60
N MET A 651 29.19 38.48 39.02
CA MET A 651 27.96 37.77 39.35
C MET A 651 28.02 36.29 38.99
N ARG A 652 28.63 35.92 37.85
CA ARG A 652 28.87 34.53 37.45
C ARG A 652 29.70 33.76 38.48
N LYS A 653 30.70 34.42 39.09
CA LYS A 653 31.54 33.82 40.14
C LYS A 653 30.79 33.67 41.47
N ARG A 654 29.92 34.63 41.82
CA ARG A 654 29.18 34.64 43.10
C ARG A 654 28.01 33.67 43.10
N ASP A 655 27.22 33.65 42.03
CA ASP A 655 25.99 32.86 41.92
C ASP A 655 25.76 32.41 40.47
N PRO A 656 26.39 31.29 40.04
CA PRO A 656 26.30 30.81 38.66
C PRO A 656 24.88 30.50 38.20
N ALA A 657 24.02 30.03 39.11
CA ALA A 657 22.65 29.65 38.79
C ALA A 657 21.78 30.88 38.47
N ILE A 658 21.87 31.92 39.29
CA ILE A 658 21.18 33.19 39.00
C ILE A 658 21.77 33.84 37.74
N TRP A 659 23.08 33.77 37.56
CA TRP A 659 23.73 34.34 36.37
C TRP A 659 23.16 33.78 35.06
N SER A 660 23.11 32.45 34.93
CA SER A 660 22.58 31.82 33.71
C SER A 660 21.10 32.15 33.48
N ALA A 661 20.33 32.25 34.57
CA ALA A 661 18.90 32.55 34.48
C ALA A 661 18.55 34.03 34.19
N THR A 662 19.45 34.99 34.45
CA THR A 662 19.09 36.43 34.39
C THR A 662 20.08 37.37 33.71
N PHE A 663 21.33 36.98 33.50
CA PHE A 663 22.39 37.88 33.02
C PHE A 663 23.21 37.34 31.84
N GLU A 664 23.13 36.03 31.54
CA GLU A 664 23.89 35.40 30.47
C GLU A 664 23.56 35.99 29.09
N ASP A 665 22.28 36.18 28.80
CA ASP A 665 21.78 36.86 27.59
C ASP A 665 22.30 38.29 27.47
N ARG A 666 22.23 39.07 28.56
CA ARG A 666 22.70 40.47 28.60
C ARG A 666 24.20 40.57 28.44
N TRP A 667 24.95 39.63 29.00
CA TRP A 667 26.41 39.54 28.84
C TRP A 667 26.77 39.26 27.38
N MET A 668 26.06 38.35 26.71
CA MET A 668 26.27 38.07 25.28
C MET A 668 25.96 39.28 24.40
N ILE A 669 24.82 39.95 24.65
CA ILE A 669 24.43 41.16 23.91
C ILE A 669 25.46 42.29 24.10
N ALA A 670 26.01 42.44 25.31
CA ALA A 670 27.02 43.45 25.61
C ALA A 670 28.33 43.23 24.84
N HIS A 671 28.82 41.98 24.76
CA HIS A 671 29.98 41.64 23.93
C HIS A 671 29.69 41.87 22.45
N ASN A 672 28.52 41.44 21.97
CA ASN A 672 28.11 41.67 20.59
C ASN A 672 28.04 43.17 20.24
N ALA A 673 27.62 44.04 21.18
CA ALA A 673 27.61 45.48 20.98
C ALA A 673 29.03 46.06 20.76
N LEU A 674 30.04 45.55 21.48
CA LEU A 674 31.44 45.94 21.29
C LEU A 674 31.96 45.46 19.92
N ASP A 675 31.68 44.20 19.56
CA ASP A 675 32.08 43.63 18.26
C ASP A 675 31.46 44.41 17.10
N GLN A 676 30.17 44.73 17.18
CA GLN A 676 29.49 45.55 16.17
C GLN A 676 30.09 46.96 16.07
N TYR A 677 30.58 47.53 17.18
CA TYR A 677 31.28 48.82 17.16
C TYR A 677 32.60 48.74 16.40
N ILE A 678 33.40 47.70 16.67
CA ILE A 678 34.68 47.45 15.98
C ILE A 678 34.43 47.27 14.48
N LEU A 679 33.41 46.50 14.10
CA LEU A 679 33.05 46.28 12.70
C LEU A 679 32.60 47.57 12.00
N LYS A 680 31.91 48.46 12.72
CA LYS A 680 31.41 49.72 12.15
C LYS A 680 32.47 50.80 12.03
N ASP A 681 33.35 50.94 13.02
CA ASP A 681 34.53 51.82 12.96
C ASP A 681 35.78 51.00 12.67
N GLN A 682 35.95 50.58 11.41
CA GLN A 682 37.09 49.77 11.00
C GLN A 682 38.45 50.45 11.20
N LYS A 683 38.50 51.78 11.43
CA LYS A 683 39.75 52.53 11.59
C LYS A 683 40.17 52.64 13.05
N ASN A 684 39.25 53.03 13.94
CA ASN A 684 39.57 53.30 15.35
C ASN A 684 38.83 52.39 16.34
N GLY A 685 37.87 51.60 15.88
CA GLY A 685 36.97 50.83 16.74
C GLY A 685 37.69 49.89 17.68
N GLN A 686 38.70 49.15 17.19
CA GLN A 686 39.50 48.26 18.04
C GLN A 686 40.24 49.04 19.14
N HIS A 687 40.94 50.11 18.77
CA HIS A 687 41.66 50.96 19.73
C HIS A 687 40.74 51.54 20.79
N LEU A 688 39.56 52.04 20.39
CA LEU A 688 38.57 52.62 21.31
C LEU A 688 38.00 51.58 22.28
N VAL A 689 37.77 50.34 21.82
CA VAL A 689 37.30 49.25 22.70
C VAL A 689 38.40 48.80 23.67
N ASP A 690 39.66 48.75 23.23
CA ASP A 690 40.80 48.39 24.09
C ASP A 690 41.06 49.47 25.18
N GLU A 691 40.95 50.74 24.79
CA GLU A 691 41.01 51.87 25.73
C GLU A 691 39.85 51.83 26.73
N ALA A 692 38.64 51.51 26.27
CA ALA A 692 37.46 51.37 27.11
C ALA A 692 37.60 50.22 28.14
N TRP A 693 38.17 49.08 27.72
CA TRP A 693 38.50 47.98 28.64
C TRP A 693 39.51 48.40 29.71
N SER A 694 40.54 49.15 29.31
CA SER A 694 41.54 49.67 30.23
C SER A 694 40.91 50.65 31.23
N ALA A 695 40.09 51.59 30.74
CA ALA A 695 39.37 52.54 31.59
C ALA A 695 38.41 51.86 32.59
N ALA A 696 37.74 50.78 32.18
CA ALA A 696 36.86 50.01 33.05
C ALA A 696 37.65 49.27 34.16
N ARG A 697 38.77 48.63 33.82
CA ARG A 697 39.62 47.88 34.78
C ARG A 697 40.35 48.80 35.75
N ASP A 698 40.78 49.98 35.28
CA ASP A 698 41.45 51.01 36.08
C ASP A 698 40.48 51.78 36.98
N GLY A 699 39.17 51.52 36.91
CA GLY A 699 38.15 52.20 37.72
C GLY A 699 37.90 53.66 37.32
N ARG A 700 38.22 54.06 36.08
CA ARG A 700 38.02 55.44 35.58
C ARG A 700 36.55 55.77 35.32
N VAL A 701 35.69 54.76 35.24
CA VAL A 701 34.24 54.88 35.13
C VAL A 701 33.56 54.11 36.26
N SER A 702 32.36 54.53 36.64
CA SER A 702 31.58 53.90 37.69
C SER A 702 30.15 53.65 37.23
N LEU A 703 29.58 52.53 37.66
CA LEU A 703 28.22 52.11 37.39
C LEU A 703 27.54 51.66 38.69
N PRO A 704 26.23 51.90 38.84
CA PRO A 704 25.47 51.33 39.95
C PRO A 704 25.54 49.80 39.93
N PRO A 705 25.51 49.14 41.10
CA PRO A 705 25.50 47.69 41.19
C PRO A 705 24.27 47.09 40.49
N ILE A 706 24.40 45.88 39.97
CA ILE A 706 23.28 45.15 39.36
C ILE A 706 22.25 44.84 40.45
N ILE A 707 21.08 45.45 40.37
CA ILE A 707 19.94 45.15 41.24
C ILE A 707 19.10 44.08 40.53
N ASN A 708 19.07 42.87 41.07
CA ASN A 708 18.16 41.84 40.57
C ASN A 708 16.74 42.18 41.06
N SER A 709 15.87 42.61 40.15
CA SER A 709 14.46 42.91 40.45
C SER A 709 13.65 41.71 40.94
N ASN A 710 14.17 40.48 40.80
CA ASN A 710 13.55 39.26 41.35
C ASN A 710 14.01 38.93 42.79
N ARG A 711 14.85 39.78 43.42
CA ARG A 711 15.30 39.64 44.81
C ARG A 711 14.64 40.66 45.77
N MET A 712 13.59 41.36 45.34
CA MET A 712 12.73 42.19 46.21
C MET A 712 11.39 41.52 46.47
#